data_AF-A0A821PGJ0-F1
#
_entry.id   AF-A0A821PGJ0-F1
#
_cell.length_a   1.000
_cell.length_b   1.000
_cell.length_c   1.000
_cell.angle_alpha   90.00
_cell.angle_beta   90.00
_cell.angle_gamma   90.00
#
_symmetry.space_group_name_H-M   'P 1'
#
loop_
_entity.id
_entity.type
_entity.pdbx_description
1 polymer ?
#
loop_
_entity_poly.entity_id
_entity_poly.type
_entity_poly.pdbx_seq_one_letter_code
_entity_poly.pdbx_strand_id
1 'polypeptide(L)'
;MQCERKVIHEDGKIASLLSYPSNEEQSDDDQRQRINVVEDDRDVTDQETNERQQVPADLIVAENQQSSNEMNEIDTDFAPIVEYAQEPLLPLSEACVPLIDILHDLSVYVQLALDETPESPPDGLTVDESAAIRLYTIEWERPHRSLYSMLNYTLKNANREELRPYFKYLKLFLTALVKIPCVPPLTVWRGVTKNLSAEFPPGTLVTWWSFSSCTTSLTVLENNMYLGNTGARTLFSVEAINGRTVSAHSHFVTEEEILLLPGTHMIVQSQLSPAPDLYIIHLKQVIPVQTLLEPPFEVYQCSDPYPSPKTSNTGKLPIAIVYGDFTNVNQIDLAVLNYDDRTVDIVLGNGKNDYETEFHYSTDVAPNSVFNADLNHDGLMDIIVVNGDDDSISVLLDNDDETFQTSIEYLVGDNPMSVTGGDFNNDTLIDILVANADDDTVSLVLGDEEGTFSDIQIEYDVGSKPVYVISGDFNQDEKLDWAVINQGDNTTSMALGYGNATFSDLQTYTVGATPISMTYEDFNKDGKVDLVVANYDDNSISVLLGNRDGTFQAQITYEVGMNPSAVVAADFNNDSKIDLALTLSNESSISVLYGYGNGSFWRPVKFETHKTFKCGASPNFVISVDLNRDQIMDLVVANLGDHTISILFGWGNGAFRAQVKYDVDREPSHVMSGDFNNDNKMDIAVVGRLSHNMQVLFGDGNMTLSSRKRYGTSSSPGPAIAYDFNKDGKTDIAVLNKLSSVLYIFLNECS
;
A
#
# COMPACT_ATOMS: atom_id res chain seq x y z
N MET A 1 4.84 -34.83 14.63
CA MET A 1 5.15 -35.85 15.65
C MET A 1 6.57 -35.58 16.17
N GLN A 2 6.68 -35.38 17.49
CA GLN A 2 7.87 -35.35 18.35
C GLN A 2 9.07 -34.44 18.02
N CYS A 3 9.10 -33.35 18.78
CA CYS A 3 10.27 -32.71 19.38
C CYS A 3 11.27 -33.74 19.98
N GLU A 4 12.59 -33.55 19.82
CA GLU A 4 13.52 -33.57 20.95
C GLU A 4 14.90 -32.93 20.67
N ARG A 5 15.11 -31.82 21.38
CA ARG A 5 16.33 -31.25 21.99
C ARG A 5 17.70 -31.95 21.87
N LYS A 6 18.68 -31.06 21.61
CA LYS A 6 20.05 -30.93 22.19
C LYS A 6 21.02 -32.10 22.02
N VAL A 7 22.23 -31.79 21.55
CA VAL A 7 23.43 -31.59 22.40
C VAL A 7 24.52 -30.93 21.53
N ILE A 8 25.07 -29.82 22.02
CA ILE A 8 26.37 -29.27 21.60
C ILE A 8 27.44 -30.16 22.22
N HIS A 9 28.44 -30.61 21.46
CA HIS A 9 29.85 -30.50 21.86
C HIS A 9 30.79 -30.84 20.69
N GLU A 10 31.73 -29.90 20.48
CA GLU A 10 33.15 -30.10 20.20
C GLU A 10 33.54 -31.39 19.48
N ASP A 11 33.80 -31.29 18.17
CA ASP A 11 35.17 -31.44 17.68
C ASP A 11 35.20 -31.21 16.16
N GLY A 12 36.04 -30.25 15.75
CA GLY A 12 36.26 -29.94 14.35
C GLY A 12 36.81 -31.14 13.60
N LYS A 13 36.10 -31.53 12.53
CA LYS A 13 36.62 -32.17 11.32
C LYS A 13 35.52 -32.23 10.27
N ILE A 14 35.65 -31.39 9.25
CA ILE A 14 34.90 -31.51 7.99
C ILE A 14 35.51 -32.69 7.23
N ALA A 15 34.73 -33.74 7.02
CA ALA A 15 34.96 -34.69 5.93
C ALA A 15 33.67 -35.39 5.52
N SER A 16 33.41 -35.28 4.21
CA SER A 16 32.73 -36.24 3.33
C SER A 16 31.26 -36.56 3.56
N LEU A 17 30.42 -36.15 2.60
CA LEU A 17 29.25 -36.91 2.14
C LEU A 17 28.96 -36.56 0.67
N LEU A 18 29.66 -37.24 -0.24
CA LEU A 18 29.16 -37.56 -1.58
C LEU A 18 29.44 -39.05 -1.81
N SER A 19 28.39 -39.85 -1.68
CA SER A 19 28.32 -41.29 -1.99
C SER A 19 26.85 -41.69 -1.78
N TYR A 20 26.05 -42.35 -2.62
CA TYR A 20 26.09 -43.16 -3.87
C TYR A 20 24.60 -43.25 -4.37
N PRO A 21 24.14 -44.03 -5.38
CA PRO A 21 24.81 -44.74 -6.48
C PRO A 21 24.21 -44.46 -7.89
N SER A 22 24.90 -45.02 -8.89
CA SER A 22 24.54 -45.23 -10.29
C SER A 22 23.25 -46.03 -10.54
N ASN A 23 22.57 -45.74 -11.65
CA ASN A 23 22.11 -46.75 -12.62
C ASN A 23 21.86 -46.17 -14.02
N GLU A 24 22.21 -46.98 -15.01
CA GLU A 24 22.22 -46.76 -16.47
C GLU A 24 20.81 -46.82 -17.11
N GLU A 25 20.58 -46.05 -18.19
CA GLU A 25 20.31 -46.55 -19.57
C GLU A 25 19.64 -45.47 -20.46
N GLN A 26 20.22 -45.27 -21.66
CA GLN A 26 19.62 -44.97 -23.00
C GLN A 26 18.63 -43.78 -23.14
N SER A 27 18.56 -43.00 -24.23
CA SER A 27 19.30 -42.79 -25.49
C SER A 27 18.59 -41.60 -26.20
N ASP A 28 19.33 -40.96 -27.10
CA ASP A 28 18.89 -40.14 -28.25
C ASP A 28 18.41 -38.68 -28.05
N ASP A 29 19.32 -37.81 -28.50
CA ASP A 29 19.14 -36.63 -29.38
C ASP A 29 18.05 -35.61 -29.06
N ASP A 30 18.50 -34.43 -28.58
CA ASP A 30 18.26 -33.23 -29.37
C ASP A 30 19.39 -32.20 -29.16
N GLN A 31 19.90 -31.66 -30.27
CA GLN A 31 21.03 -30.73 -30.28
C GLN A 31 20.64 -29.38 -29.69
N ARG A 32 21.30 -28.98 -28.60
CA ARG A 32 21.45 -27.58 -28.21
C ARG A 32 22.92 -27.26 -27.98
N GLN A 33 23.51 -26.54 -28.93
CA GLN A 33 24.80 -25.89 -28.76
C GLN A 33 24.68 -24.84 -27.65
N ARG A 34 25.34 -25.08 -26.51
CA ARG A 34 25.60 -24.09 -25.47
C ARG A 34 27.09 -23.70 -25.51
N ILE A 35 27.30 -22.38 -25.54
CA ILE A 35 28.26 -21.59 -24.76
C ILE A 35 29.75 -21.95 -24.91
N ASN A 36 30.50 -21.01 -25.51
CA ASN A 36 31.89 -20.71 -25.17
C ASN A 36 32.15 -19.24 -25.50
N VAL A 37 32.12 -18.35 -24.50
CA VAL A 37 32.82 -17.06 -24.61
C VAL A 37 34.28 -17.34 -24.27
N VAL A 38 35.06 -17.60 -25.31
CA VAL A 38 36.52 -17.57 -25.26
C VAL A 38 36.93 -16.09 -25.35
N GLU A 39 37.56 -15.58 -24.30
CA GLU A 39 38.56 -14.52 -24.43
C GLU A 39 39.90 -15.17 -24.05
N ASP A 40 40.82 -15.27 -25.03
CA ASP A 40 42.20 -15.60 -24.75
C ASP A 40 43.14 -14.69 -25.56
N ASP A 41 44.28 -14.47 -24.94
CA ASP A 41 45.29 -13.45 -25.15
C ASP A 41 46.27 -13.74 -26.32
N ARG A 42 46.71 -12.63 -26.94
CA ARG A 42 48.08 -12.28 -27.40
C ARG A 42 48.64 -12.48 -28.84
N ASP A 43 49.41 -11.43 -29.18
CA ASP A 43 50.56 -11.22 -30.09
C ASP A 43 50.28 -10.79 -31.55
N VAL A 44 50.80 -9.66 -32.10
CA VAL A 44 52.23 -9.24 -32.20
C VAL A 44 52.42 -7.70 -32.46
N THR A 45 53.30 -7.04 -31.66
CA THR A 45 54.18 -5.82 -31.84
C THR A 45 53.56 -4.46 -32.29
N ASP A 46 53.86 -3.27 -31.73
CA ASP A 46 55.07 -2.70 -31.11
C ASP A 46 54.74 -1.45 -30.22
N GLN A 47 55.51 -1.33 -29.12
CA GLN A 47 56.02 -0.13 -28.41
C GLN A 47 55.11 0.94 -27.72
N GLU A 48 55.40 1.06 -26.40
CA GLU A 48 55.42 2.25 -25.53
C GLU A 48 54.15 2.72 -24.75
N THR A 49 54.11 2.27 -23.49
CA THR A 49 53.80 3.01 -22.24
C THR A 49 52.48 3.79 -22.12
N ASN A 50 51.51 3.19 -21.42
CA ASN A 50 50.90 3.78 -20.22
C ASN A 50 50.05 2.70 -19.50
N GLU A 51 50.43 2.34 -18.28
CA GLU A 51 49.58 1.56 -17.37
C GLU A 51 48.37 2.42 -16.98
N ARG A 52 47.24 2.25 -17.69
CA ARG A 52 45.92 2.60 -17.17
C ARG A 52 45.31 1.35 -16.57
N GLN A 53 44.99 1.43 -15.28
CA GLN A 53 44.20 0.44 -14.54
C GLN A 53 42.94 0.06 -15.34
N GLN A 54 42.83 -1.19 -15.76
CA GLN A 54 41.57 -1.76 -16.22
C GLN A 54 40.80 -2.25 -14.99
N VAL A 55 39.91 -1.40 -14.47
CA VAL A 55 38.89 -1.76 -13.47
C VAL A 55 37.87 -2.72 -14.13
N PRO A 56 37.58 -3.92 -13.58
CA PRO A 56 36.59 -4.81 -14.20
C PRO A 56 35.14 -4.56 -13.73
N ALA A 57 34.28 -4.34 -14.73
CA ALA A 57 32.84 -4.62 -14.84
C ALA A 57 31.90 -4.27 -13.67
N ASP A 58 31.14 -3.18 -13.85
CA ASP A 58 29.85 -2.83 -13.21
C ASP A 58 29.91 -1.94 -11.95
N LEU A 59 31.07 -1.79 -11.31
CA LEU A 59 31.19 -1.15 -10.00
C LEU A 59 32.34 -0.12 -9.95
N ILE A 60 32.11 1.03 -9.30
CA ILE A 60 33.15 2.02 -8.97
C ILE A 60 33.38 2.01 -7.46
N VAL A 61 34.65 1.90 -7.05
CA VAL A 61 35.11 1.91 -5.65
C VAL A 61 35.72 3.28 -5.33
N ALA A 62 35.25 3.94 -4.27
CA ALA A 62 35.83 5.22 -3.84
C ALA A 62 37.20 5.02 -3.17
N GLU A 63 38.23 5.78 -3.60
CA GLU A 63 39.55 5.74 -2.97
C GLU A 63 39.53 6.43 -1.59
N ASN A 64 39.70 5.65 -0.52
CA ASN A 64 39.88 6.18 0.84
C ASN A 64 41.22 6.92 0.98
N GLN A 65 41.22 8.26 0.96
CA GLN A 65 42.29 9.00 1.61
C GLN A 65 42.00 9.13 3.12
N GLN A 66 42.90 8.56 3.93
CA GLN A 66 42.83 8.52 5.38
C GLN A 66 42.86 9.93 6.01
N SER A 67 41.87 10.28 6.85
CA SER A 67 42.05 10.45 8.31
C SER A 67 40.87 11.18 8.99
N SER A 68 40.54 10.69 10.19
CA SER A 68 39.76 11.30 11.30
C SER A 68 38.26 11.61 11.12
N ASN A 69 37.50 10.98 12.04
CA ASN A 69 36.20 11.38 12.61
C ASN A 69 35.63 12.73 12.15
N GLU A 70 34.75 12.68 11.15
CA GLU A 70 33.54 13.49 10.97
C GLU A 70 32.82 12.85 9.78
N MET A 71 31.49 12.63 9.86
CA MET A 71 30.69 12.27 8.69
C MET A 71 30.64 13.48 7.76
N ASN A 72 31.73 13.70 7.03
CA ASN A 72 31.84 14.74 6.02
C ASN A 72 31.05 14.35 4.77
N GLU A 73 30.48 15.39 4.17
CA GLU A 73 29.69 15.40 2.95
C GLU A 73 30.21 14.44 1.88
N ILE A 74 29.25 13.76 1.24
CA ILE A 74 29.45 12.85 0.11
C ILE A 74 30.26 13.60 -0.96
N ASP A 75 31.49 13.15 -1.21
CA ASP A 75 32.37 13.71 -2.23
C ASP A 75 31.71 13.60 -3.61
N THR A 76 31.46 14.74 -4.24
CA THR A 76 30.53 14.98 -5.36
C THR A 76 31.10 14.66 -6.75
N ASP A 77 32.01 13.71 -6.89
CA ASP A 77 32.78 13.60 -8.14
C ASP A 77 32.03 12.95 -9.33
N PHE A 78 30.79 12.50 -9.14
CA PHE A 78 29.87 12.23 -10.25
C PHE A 78 28.45 12.70 -9.92
N ALA A 79 28.12 13.93 -10.31
CA ALA A 79 26.74 14.42 -10.27
C ALA A 79 25.80 13.42 -11.00
N PRO A 80 24.58 13.15 -10.47
CA PRO A 80 23.63 12.28 -11.14
C PRO A 80 23.27 12.86 -12.52
N ILE A 81 23.23 11.99 -13.54
CA ILE A 81 22.83 12.38 -14.89
C ILE A 81 21.31 12.38 -14.93
N VAL A 82 20.73 13.57 -14.85
CA VAL A 82 19.27 13.77 -14.80
C VAL A 82 18.72 14.39 -16.08
N GLU A 83 19.57 14.81 -17.02
CA GLU A 83 19.10 15.52 -18.22
C GLU A 83 18.29 14.64 -19.17
N TYR A 84 18.54 13.31 -19.19
CA TYR A 84 17.74 12.37 -19.98
C TYR A 84 16.24 12.49 -19.67
N ALA A 85 15.93 12.92 -18.46
CA ALA A 85 14.59 12.97 -17.94
C ALA A 85 13.77 14.14 -18.53
N GLN A 86 14.47 15.14 -19.11
CA GLN A 86 13.90 16.25 -19.87
C GLN A 86 13.59 15.89 -21.33
N GLU A 87 14.02 14.71 -21.81
CA GLU A 87 13.62 14.23 -23.14
C GLU A 87 12.12 13.88 -23.13
N PRO A 88 11.40 14.14 -24.23
CA PRO A 88 10.02 13.67 -24.38
C PRO A 88 9.97 12.15 -24.40
N LEU A 89 8.88 11.57 -23.87
CA LEU A 89 8.60 10.16 -24.05
C LEU A 89 8.20 9.91 -25.51
N LEU A 90 8.97 9.09 -26.22
CA LEU A 90 8.81 8.83 -27.65
C LEU A 90 8.60 7.33 -27.90
N PRO A 91 7.92 6.95 -29.00
CA PRO A 91 7.89 5.57 -29.47
C PRO A 91 9.31 5.00 -29.66
N LEU A 92 9.49 3.68 -29.52
CA LEU A 92 10.81 3.04 -29.52
C LEU A 92 11.61 3.36 -30.79
N SER A 93 10.94 3.33 -31.94
CA SER A 93 11.55 3.61 -33.24
C SER A 93 12.11 5.04 -33.34
N GLU A 94 11.45 6.02 -32.73
CA GLU A 94 11.91 7.42 -32.67
C GLU A 94 12.96 7.63 -31.59
N ALA A 95 12.80 6.98 -30.43
CA ALA A 95 13.73 7.06 -29.32
C ALA A 95 15.13 6.54 -29.68
N CYS A 96 15.21 5.54 -30.58
CA CYS A 96 16.45 4.95 -31.05
C CYS A 96 17.13 5.71 -32.20
N VAL A 97 16.49 6.71 -32.83
CA VAL A 97 17.06 7.44 -33.98
C VAL A 97 18.48 7.98 -33.72
N PRO A 98 18.79 8.63 -32.59
CA PRO A 98 20.13 9.16 -32.34
C PRO A 98 21.22 8.08 -32.21
N LEU A 99 20.82 6.82 -32.03
CA LEU A 99 21.73 5.69 -31.83
C LEU A 99 22.04 4.93 -33.13
N ILE A 100 21.30 5.17 -34.22
CA ILE A 100 21.46 4.44 -35.50
C ILE A 100 22.87 4.62 -36.09
N ASP A 101 23.47 5.80 -35.92
CA ASP A 101 24.83 6.09 -36.40
C ASP A 101 25.93 5.50 -35.48
N ILE A 102 25.57 5.10 -34.26
CA ILE A 102 26.48 4.57 -33.24
C ILE A 102 26.43 3.03 -33.22
N LEU A 103 25.25 2.47 -33.47
CA LEU A 103 24.95 1.04 -33.37
C LEU A 103 24.49 0.50 -34.73
N HIS A 104 25.37 -0.24 -35.38
CA HIS A 104 25.08 -0.92 -36.64
C HIS A 104 23.93 -1.93 -36.45
N ASP A 105 22.99 -1.99 -37.39
CA ASP A 105 21.83 -2.88 -37.39
C ASP A 105 20.78 -2.61 -36.30
N LEU A 106 20.90 -1.52 -35.54
CA LEU A 106 19.93 -1.15 -34.50
C LEU A 106 18.49 -1.18 -35.01
N SER A 107 18.22 -0.66 -36.21
CA SER A 107 16.87 -0.65 -36.79
C SER A 107 16.28 -2.05 -36.99
N VAL A 108 17.10 -3.06 -37.28
CA VAL A 108 16.65 -4.46 -37.40
C VAL A 108 16.23 -5.01 -36.04
N TYR A 109 17.05 -4.78 -35.02
CA TYR A 109 16.78 -5.24 -33.66
C TYR A 109 15.65 -4.48 -32.97
N VAL A 110 15.45 -3.19 -33.30
CA VAL A 110 14.28 -2.42 -32.87
C VAL A 110 13.00 -3.05 -33.42
N GLN A 111 12.98 -3.40 -34.71
CA GLN A 111 11.81 -4.06 -35.30
C GLN A 111 11.58 -5.45 -34.68
N LEU A 112 12.65 -6.23 -34.47
CA LEU A 112 12.57 -7.53 -33.82
C LEU A 112 11.97 -7.42 -32.40
N ALA A 113 12.42 -6.44 -31.62
CA ALA A 113 11.92 -6.21 -30.27
C ALA A 113 10.43 -5.84 -30.26
N LEU A 114 9.96 -5.05 -31.23
CA LEU A 114 8.54 -4.73 -31.39
C LEU A 114 7.71 -5.94 -31.81
N ASP A 115 8.18 -6.70 -32.80
CA ASP A 115 7.48 -7.86 -33.35
C ASP A 115 7.34 -9.00 -32.32
N GLU A 116 8.32 -9.16 -31.43
CA GLU A 116 8.31 -10.16 -30.36
C GLU A 116 7.58 -9.69 -29.08
N THR A 117 7.17 -8.42 -29.01
CA THR A 117 6.43 -7.89 -27.85
C THR A 117 4.93 -8.14 -28.02
N PRO A 118 4.23 -8.70 -27.01
CA PRO A 118 2.78 -8.90 -27.08
C PRO A 118 2.01 -7.58 -27.28
N GLU A 119 0.86 -7.64 -27.96
CA GLU A 119 -0.03 -6.47 -28.13
C GLU A 119 -0.51 -5.87 -26.79
N SER A 120 -0.58 -6.70 -25.75
CA SER A 120 -0.87 -6.30 -24.38
C SER A 120 0.21 -6.90 -23.45
N PRO A 121 1.33 -6.19 -23.24
CA PRO A 121 2.36 -6.66 -22.34
C PRO A 121 1.92 -6.49 -20.86
N PRO A 122 2.45 -7.31 -19.94
CA PRO A 122 2.09 -7.25 -18.51
C PRO A 122 2.60 -5.97 -17.83
N ASP A 123 2.35 -5.84 -16.52
CA ASP A 123 2.85 -4.76 -15.65
C ASP A 123 2.40 -3.34 -16.05
N GLY A 124 1.33 -3.22 -16.86
CA GLY A 124 0.79 -1.94 -17.29
C GLY A 124 1.66 -1.18 -18.30
N LEU A 125 2.61 -1.87 -18.93
CA LEU A 125 3.51 -1.28 -19.93
C LEU A 125 2.79 -1.11 -21.27
N THR A 126 3.20 -0.11 -22.04
CA THR A 126 2.90 -0.03 -23.48
C THR A 126 3.78 -0.99 -24.27
N VAL A 127 3.40 -1.26 -25.52
CA VAL A 127 4.21 -2.08 -26.45
C VAL A 127 5.62 -1.49 -26.60
N ASP A 128 5.75 -0.18 -26.79
CA ASP A 128 7.05 0.49 -26.91
C ASP A 128 7.91 0.40 -25.64
N GLU A 129 7.30 0.54 -24.46
CA GLU A 129 7.99 0.41 -23.17
C GLU A 129 8.51 -1.02 -22.94
N SER A 130 7.66 -2.02 -23.16
CA SER A 130 8.05 -3.43 -23.06
C SER A 130 9.11 -3.80 -24.11
N ALA A 131 8.95 -3.32 -25.35
CA ALA A 131 9.91 -3.55 -26.42
C ALA A 131 11.26 -2.86 -26.15
N ALA A 132 11.28 -1.73 -25.44
CA ALA A 132 12.53 -1.08 -25.03
C ALA A 132 13.35 -1.99 -24.09
N ILE A 133 12.68 -2.69 -23.16
CA ILE A 133 13.31 -3.68 -22.28
C ILE A 133 13.76 -4.90 -23.08
N ARG A 134 12.91 -5.40 -23.99
CA ARG A 134 13.28 -6.52 -24.86
C ARG A 134 14.53 -6.19 -25.68
N LEU A 135 14.58 -5.02 -26.33
CA LEU A 135 15.72 -4.55 -27.09
C LEU A 135 17.02 -4.51 -26.28
N TYR A 136 16.93 -4.15 -25.00
CA TYR A 136 18.07 -4.18 -24.08
C TYR A 136 18.62 -5.59 -23.91
N THR A 137 17.75 -6.59 -23.83
CA THR A 137 18.12 -7.99 -23.54
C THR A 137 18.47 -8.84 -24.77
N ILE A 138 18.18 -8.37 -26.00
CA ILE A 138 18.50 -9.13 -27.22
C ILE A 138 20.01 -9.20 -27.45
N GLU A 139 20.52 -10.42 -27.71
CA GLU A 139 21.88 -10.63 -28.21
C GLU A 139 21.99 -10.35 -29.70
N TRP A 140 23.06 -9.65 -30.09
CA TRP A 140 23.29 -9.29 -31.49
C TRP A 140 24.35 -10.21 -32.12
N GLU A 141 24.16 -10.58 -33.38
CA GLU A 141 25.12 -11.43 -34.10
C GLU A 141 26.48 -10.73 -34.26
N ARG A 142 27.57 -11.48 -34.00
CA ARG A 142 28.94 -10.98 -34.18
C ARG A 142 29.19 -10.63 -35.65
N PRO A 143 29.95 -9.54 -35.94
CA PRO A 143 30.86 -8.81 -35.05
C PRO A 143 30.24 -7.58 -34.35
N HIS A 144 28.91 -7.39 -34.42
CA HIS A 144 28.26 -6.18 -33.92
C HIS A 144 28.13 -6.19 -32.38
N ARG A 145 28.19 -5.00 -31.76
CA ARG A 145 28.00 -4.84 -30.30
C ARG A 145 26.54 -4.52 -30.04
N SER A 146 25.92 -5.25 -29.10
CA SER A 146 24.54 -5.01 -28.70
C SER A 146 24.34 -3.67 -27.98
N LEU A 147 23.09 -3.22 -27.93
CA LEU A 147 22.68 -2.04 -27.16
C LEU A 147 23.09 -2.18 -25.68
N TYR A 148 22.86 -3.34 -25.06
CA TYR A 148 23.35 -3.67 -23.72
C TYR A 148 24.85 -3.42 -23.57
N SER A 149 25.65 -3.96 -24.50
CA SER A 149 27.11 -3.90 -24.42
C SER A 149 27.60 -2.46 -24.53
N MET A 150 27.07 -1.70 -25.49
CA MET A 150 27.51 -0.33 -25.73
C MET A 150 27.00 0.63 -24.65
N LEU A 151 25.73 0.52 -24.23
CA LEU A 151 25.18 1.38 -23.17
C LEU A 151 25.94 1.18 -21.86
N ASN A 152 26.19 -0.07 -21.45
CA ASN A 152 26.96 -0.34 -20.24
C ASN A 152 28.43 0.08 -20.36
N TYR A 153 29.03 0.01 -21.57
CA TYR A 153 30.36 0.57 -21.80
C TYR A 153 30.36 2.09 -21.55
N THR A 154 29.37 2.80 -22.10
CA THR A 154 29.22 4.26 -21.95
C THR A 154 28.94 4.66 -20.50
N LEU A 155 28.07 3.93 -19.78
CA LEU A 155 27.75 4.18 -18.38
C LEU A 155 28.95 4.04 -17.43
N LYS A 156 29.97 3.28 -17.85
CA LYS A 156 31.22 3.08 -17.10
C LYS A 156 32.28 4.15 -17.45
N ASN A 157 32.09 4.92 -18.51
CA ASN A 157 33.05 5.93 -18.94
C ASN A 157 32.91 7.18 -18.05
N ALA A 158 34.05 7.77 -17.65
CA ALA A 158 34.08 9.00 -16.89
C ALA A 158 33.53 10.20 -17.70
N ASN A 159 33.62 10.13 -19.02
CA ASN A 159 33.06 11.15 -19.91
C ASN A 159 31.54 10.96 -20.07
N ARG A 160 30.76 11.57 -19.17
CA ARG A 160 29.29 11.45 -19.13
C ARG A 160 28.58 12.03 -20.35
N GLU A 161 29.22 12.91 -21.12
CA GLU A 161 28.66 13.48 -22.35
C GLU A 161 28.40 12.41 -23.43
N GLU A 162 29.08 11.26 -23.37
CA GLU A 162 28.86 10.14 -24.30
C GLU A 162 27.50 9.45 -24.10
N LEU A 163 26.79 9.72 -23.00
CA LEU A 163 25.45 9.18 -22.75
C LEU A 163 24.34 9.98 -23.44
N ARG A 164 24.58 11.23 -23.86
CA ARG A 164 23.55 12.08 -24.48
C ARG A 164 22.82 11.43 -25.67
N PRO A 165 23.49 10.71 -26.59
CA PRO A 165 22.80 10.01 -27.67
C PRO A 165 21.78 8.95 -27.17
N TYR A 166 21.97 8.41 -25.96
CA TYR A 166 21.10 7.41 -25.37
C TYR A 166 19.92 8.01 -24.62
N PHE A 167 19.86 9.32 -24.38
CA PHE A 167 18.88 9.93 -23.46
C PHE A 167 17.43 9.64 -23.84
N LYS A 168 17.08 9.71 -25.13
CA LYS A 168 15.72 9.40 -25.60
C LYS A 168 15.34 7.94 -25.35
N TYR A 169 16.26 7.01 -25.65
CA TYR A 169 16.07 5.60 -25.35
C TYR A 169 16.01 5.35 -23.84
N LEU A 170 16.90 5.96 -23.05
CA LEU A 170 16.93 5.87 -21.60
C LEU A 170 15.66 6.40 -20.95
N LYS A 171 15.08 7.50 -21.46
CA LYS A 171 13.78 8.00 -21.00
C LYS A 171 12.70 6.92 -21.13
N LEU A 172 12.58 6.30 -22.29
CA LEU A 172 11.61 5.23 -22.53
C LEU A 172 11.89 3.98 -21.67
N PHE A 173 13.14 3.50 -21.69
CA PHE A 173 13.56 2.30 -20.96
C PHE A 173 13.39 2.46 -19.43
N LEU A 174 13.78 3.59 -18.87
CA LEU A 174 13.65 3.84 -17.43
C LEU A 174 12.20 4.06 -17.00
N THR A 175 11.38 4.71 -17.84
CA THR A 175 9.93 4.81 -17.59
C THR A 175 9.30 3.42 -17.53
N ALA A 176 9.68 2.51 -18.43
CA ALA A 176 9.24 1.13 -18.42
C ALA A 176 9.67 0.40 -17.13
N LEU A 177 10.94 0.53 -16.71
CA LEU A 177 11.44 -0.12 -15.49
C LEU A 177 10.75 0.38 -14.22
N VAL A 178 10.37 1.65 -14.13
CA VAL A 178 9.69 2.20 -12.95
C VAL A 178 8.27 1.65 -12.80
N LYS A 179 7.58 1.37 -13.91
CA LYS A 179 6.25 0.74 -13.90
C LYS A 179 6.28 -0.74 -13.47
N ILE A 180 7.39 -1.43 -13.67
CA ILE A 180 7.55 -2.82 -13.22
C ILE A 180 7.64 -2.83 -11.68
N PRO A 181 6.85 -3.68 -11.00
CA PRO A 181 6.88 -3.81 -9.55
C PRO A 181 8.29 -4.10 -9.00
N CYS A 182 8.61 -3.51 -7.85
CA CYS A 182 9.80 -3.89 -7.11
C CYS A 182 9.70 -5.33 -6.64
N VAL A 183 10.79 -6.08 -6.68
CA VAL A 183 10.87 -7.31 -5.87
C VAL A 183 11.07 -6.96 -4.39
N PRO A 184 10.45 -7.70 -3.45
CA PRO A 184 10.77 -7.57 -2.03
C PRO A 184 12.27 -7.74 -1.78
N PRO A 185 12.81 -7.20 -0.66
CA PRO A 185 14.23 -7.31 -0.36
C PRO A 185 14.72 -8.76 -0.42
N LEU A 186 15.61 -9.05 -1.36
CA LEU A 186 16.07 -10.40 -1.62
C LEU A 186 17.53 -10.43 -2.03
N THR A 187 18.17 -11.59 -1.91
CA THR A 187 19.55 -11.78 -2.33
C THR A 187 19.59 -12.15 -3.81
N VAL A 188 20.13 -11.26 -4.63
CA VAL A 188 20.42 -11.52 -6.05
C VAL A 188 21.91 -11.80 -6.25
N TRP A 189 22.21 -12.55 -7.29
CA TRP A 189 23.57 -13.00 -7.60
C TRP A 189 24.05 -12.52 -8.96
N ARG A 190 25.33 -12.11 -9.01
CA ARG A 190 26.03 -11.70 -10.24
C ARG A 190 27.42 -12.32 -10.28
N GLY A 191 27.74 -13.07 -11.33
CA GLY A 191 29.05 -13.69 -11.53
C GLY A 191 29.99 -12.90 -12.44
N VAL A 192 31.28 -12.85 -12.10
CA VAL A 192 32.35 -12.23 -12.90
C VAL A 192 33.55 -13.18 -13.00
N THR A 193 34.12 -13.33 -14.19
CA THR A 193 35.24 -14.25 -14.50
C THR A 193 36.62 -13.69 -14.13
N LYS A 194 36.72 -12.91 -13.04
CA LYS A 194 37.97 -12.36 -12.48
C LYS A 194 37.93 -12.36 -10.96
N ASN A 195 39.08 -12.39 -10.29
CA ASN A 195 39.17 -12.15 -8.84
C ASN A 195 39.20 -10.64 -8.56
N LEU A 196 38.16 -10.14 -7.89
CA LEU A 196 38.01 -8.74 -7.51
C LEU A 196 38.11 -8.53 -5.99
N SER A 197 38.37 -9.57 -5.19
CA SER A 197 38.33 -9.49 -3.72
C SER A 197 39.20 -8.38 -3.12
N ALA A 198 40.33 -8.06 -3.76
CA ALA A 198 41.23 -6.99 -3.32
C ALA A 198 40.63 -5.57 -3.47
N GLU A 199 39.71 -5.37 -4.40
CA GLU A 199 39.07 -4.08 -4.70
C GLU A 199 37.87 -3.81 -3.77
N PHE A 200 37.35 -4.84 -3.09
CA PHE A 200 36.14 -4.77 -2.26
C PHE A 200 36.38 -5.22 -0.80
N PRO A 201 37.20 -4.50 -0.01
CA PRO A 201 37.29 -4.79 1.41
C PRO A 201 35.98 -4.47 2.16
N PRO A 202 35.65 -5.17 3.27
CA PRO A 202 34.48 -4.85 4.07
C PRO A 202 34.46 -3.39 4.55
N GLY A 203 33.29 -2.76 4.49
CA GLY A 203 33.09 -1.33 4.81
C GLY A 203 33.24 -0.38 3.61
N THR A 204 33.68 -0.88 2.45
CA THR A 204 33.79 -0.07 1.22
C THR A 204 32.42 0.31 0.68
N LEU A 205 32.25 1.60 0.36
CA LEU A 205 31.13 2.09 -0.42
C LEU A 205 31.38 1.81 -1.90
N VAL A 206 30.37 1.28 -2.55
CA VAL A 206 30.38 0.83 -3.94
C VAL A 206 29.19 1.47 -4.65
N THR A 207 29.43 2.02 -5.84
CA THR A 207 28.33 2.49 -6.70
C THR A 207 28.19 1.56 -7.90
N TRP A 208 27.00 1.01 -8.08
CA TRP A 208 26.62 0.10 -9.15
C TRP A 208 26.17 0.91 -10.37
N TRP A 209 26.96 0.99 -11.44
CA TRP A 209 26.72 1.90 -12.56
C TRP A 209 26.14 1.23 -13.82
N SER A 210 25.75 -0.04 -13.74
CA SER A 210 25.27 -0.81 -14.88
C SER A 210 23.82 -1.24 -14.71
N PHE A 211 23.11 -1.47 -15.82
CA PHE A 211 21.82 -2.16 -15.84
C PHE A 211 22.04 -3.68 -15.94
N SER A 212 23.05 -4.19 -15.23
CA SER A 212 23.43 -5.60 -15.32
C SER A 212 22.39 -6.49 -14.65
N SER A 213 22.02 -7.56 -15.34
CA SER A 213 21.12 -8.57 -14.83
C SER A 213 21.73 -9.39 -13.70
N CYS A 214 20.92 -9.62 -12.68
CA CYS A 214 21.17 -10.53 -11.59
C CYS A 214 20.11 -11.64 -11.61
N THR A 215 20.38 -12.73 -10.90
CA THR A 215 19.47 -13.87 -10.80
C THR A 215 19.29 -14.29 -9.35
N THR A 216 18.15 -14.85 -8.97
CA THR A 216 17.98 -15.53 -7.66
C THR A 216 18.18 -17.03 -7.79
N SER A 217 18.06 -17.56 -9.00
CA SER A 217 18.22 -18.97 -9.33
C SER A 217 19.66 -19.47 -9.16
N LEU A 218 19.85 -20.33 -8.16
CA LEU A 218 21.10 -21.05 -7.95
C LEU A 218 21.46 -21.93 -9.15
N THR A 219 20.45 -22.51 -9.81
CA THR A 219 20.60 -23.34 -11.01
C THR A 219 21.22 -22.58 -12.17
N VAL A 220 20.95 -21.28 -12.30
CA VAL A 220 21.59 -20.41 -13.30
C VAL A 220 23.08 -20.25 -12.98
N LEU A 221 23.45 -20.09 -11.71
CA LEU A 221 24.86 -19.99 -11.28
C LEU A 221 25.64 -21.30 -11.48
N GLU A 222 24.96 -22.44 -11.27
CA GLU A 222 25.51 -23.78 -11.51
C GLU A 222 25.71 -24.03 -13.01
N ASN A 223 24.68 -23.76 -13.82
CA ASN A 223 24.69 -24.01 -15.27
C ASN A 223 25.57 -23.03 -16.05
N ASN A 224 25.68 -21.77 -15.60
CA ASN A 224 26.58 -20.77 -16.19
C ASN A 224 28.01 -20.87 -15.62
N MET A 225 28.32 -21.96 -14.93
CA MET A 225 29.68 -22.33 -14.53
C MET A 225 30.35 -21.32 -13.57
N TYR A 226 29.61 -20.63 -12.71
CA TYR A 226 30.22 -19.76 -11.69
C TYR A 226 30.55 -20.51 -10.39
N LEU A 227 29.80 -21.57 -10.07
CA LEU A 227 30.05 -22.38 -8.87
C LEU A 227 31.07 -23.53 -9.10
N GLY A 228 31.18 -24.06 -10.32
CA GLY A 228 31.92 -25.31 -10.61
C GLY A 228 33.14 -25.25 -11.54
N ASN A 229 33.59 -24.06 -11.97
CA ASN A 229 34.61 -23.92 -13.03
C ASN A 229 36.04 -23.68 -12.50
N THR A 230 37.05 -23.85 -13.36
CA THR A 230 38.48 -23.60 -13.04
C THR A 230 38.87 -22.17 -13.41
N GLY A 231 39.51 -21.43 -12.50
CA GLY A 231 39.96 -20.05 -12.74
C GLY A 231 39.39 -19.03 -11.74
N ALA A 232 40.12 -17.94 -11.56
CA ALA A 232 39.83 -16.86 -10.61
C ALA A 232 38.53 -16.12 -10.97
N ARG A 233 37.53 -16.16 -10.08
CA ARG A 233 36.19 -15.62 -10.32
C ARG A 233 35.56 -15.03 -9.06
N THR A 234 34.67 -14.09 -9.24
CA THR A 234 33.97 -13.37 -8.18
C THR A 234 32.46 -13.56 -8.34
N LEU A 235 31.78 -13.84 -7.23
CA LEU A 235 30.34 -13.90 -7.14
C LEU A 235 29.86 -12.80 -6.18
N PHE A 236 29.10 -11.83 -6.69
CA PHE A 236 28.46 -10.83 -5.87
C PHE A 236 27.15 -11.39 -5.32
N SER A 237 27.02 -11.37 -3.99
CA SER A 237 25.78 -11.61 -3.25
C SER A 237 25.21 -10.24 -2.89
N VAL A 238 24.13 -9.82 -3.53
CA VAL A 238 23.59 -8.47 -3.35
C VAL A 238 22.26 -8.56 -2.60
N GLU A 239 22.20 -8.03 -1.37
CA GLU A 239 20.94 -7.72 -0.70
C GLU A 239 20.33 -6.49 -1.38
N ALA A 240 19.50 -6.71 -2.39
CA ALA A 240 18.83 -5.67 -3.17
C ALA A 240 17.46 -5.33 -2.54
N ILE A 241 17.09 -4.06 -2.58
CA ILE A 241 15.84 -3.52 -1.98
C ILE A 241 14.85 -3.06 -3.06
N ASN A 242 15.31 -2.77 -4.29
CA ASN A 242 14.47 -2.21 -5.37
C ASN A 242 14.77 -2.84 -6.75
N GLY A 243 15.10 -4.12 -6.81
CA GLY A 243 15.32 -4.81 -8.09
C GLY A 243 14.05 -4.85 -8.95
N ARG A 244 14.22 -4.93 -10.28
CA ARG A 244 13.11 -5.06 -11.24
C ARG A 244 13.18 -6.40 -11.95
N THR A 245 12.15 -7.24 -11.82
CA THR A 245 12.07 -8.51 -12.53
C THR A 245 11.59 -8.27 -13.95
N VAL A 246 12.50 -8.32 -14.92
CA VAL A 246 12.22 -8.00 -16.31
C VAL A 246 11.94 -9.22 -17.18
N SER A 247 11.91 -10.41 -16.59
CA SER A 247 11.74 -11.69 -17.30
C SER A 247 10.55 -11.69 -18.27
N ALA A 248 9.41 -11.12 -17.90
CA ALA A 248 8.22 -11.05 -18.76
C ALA A 248 8.41 -10.13 -20.00
N HIS A 249 9.36 -9.20 -19.93
CA HIS A 249 9.66 -8.20 -20.96
C HIS A 249 11.00 -8.46 -21.67
N SER A 250 11.77 -9.44 -21.19
CA SER A 250 13.06 -9.85 -21.75
C SER A 250 12.87 -10.72 -23.00
N HIS A 251 13.89 -10.74 -23.87
CA HIS A 251 14.01 -11.72 -24.95
C HIS A 251 14.09 -13.16 -24.39
N PHE A 252 14.64 -13.32 -23.19
CA PHE A 252 14.78 -14.60 -22.50
C PHE A 252 13.66 -14.79 -21.46
N VAL A 253 12.43 -14.96 -21.93
CA VAL A 253 11.22 -15.03 -21.06
C VAL A 253 11.21 -16.16 -20.02
N THR A 254 12.05 -17.17 -20.21
CA THR A 254 12.19 -18.31 -19.27
C THR A 254 13.31 -18.12 -18.26
N GLU A 255 14.14 -17.09 -18.41
CA GLU A 255 15.24 -16.80 -17.50
C GLU A 255 14.81 -15.76 -16.47
N GLU A 256 15.17 -16.00 -15.22
CA GLU A 256 14.93 -15.07 -14.14
C GLU A 256 15.95 -13.94 -14.23
N GLU A 257 15.49 -12.74 -14.56
CA GLU A 257 16.31 -11.60 -14.87
C GLU A 257 15.88 -10.41 -14.02
N ILE A 258 16.73 -10.04 -13.06
CA ILE A 258 16.50 -8.90 -12.18
C ILE A 258 17.48 -7.80 -12.54
N LEU A 259 16.98 -6.63 -12.96
CA LEU A 259 17.82 -5.46 -13.20
C LEU A 259 17.95 -4.62 -11.93
N LEU A 260 19.19 -4.24 -11.63
CA LEU A 260 19.50 -3.19 -10.68
C LEU A 260 19.74 -1.87 -11.41
N LEU A 261 19.46 -0.78 -10.73
CA LEU A 261 19.51 0.55 -11.32
C LEU A 261 20.93 1.15 -11.23
N PRO A 262 21.44 1.81 -12.28
CA PRO A 262 22.69 2.56 -12.22
C PRO A 262 22.68 3.64 -11.13
N GLY A 263 23.83 3.85 -10.52
CA GLY A 263 23.99 4.72 -9.36
C GLY A 263 23.61 4.07 -8.02
N THR A 264 23.12 2.83 -8.00
CA THR A 264 22.75 2.16 -6.74
C THR A 264 23.96 2.06 -5.80
N HIS A 265 23.84 2.67 -4.62
CA HIS A 265 24.88 2.63 -3.59
C HIS A 265 24.79 1.34 -2.79
N MET A 266 25.93 0.74 -2.50
CA MET A 266 26.04 -0.50 -1.74
C MET A 266 27.23 -0.40 -0.80
N ILE A 267 27.17 -1.11 0.31
CA ILE A 267 28.31 -1.29 1.21
C ILE A 267 28.74 -2.76 1.18
N VAL A 268 30.05 -3.00 1.11
CA VAL A 268 30.60 -4.33 1.26
C VAL A 268 30.43 -4.77 2.71
N GLN A 269 29.59 -5.76 2.96
CA GLN A 269 29.35 -6.33 4.29
C GLN A 269 30.44 -7.31 4.69
N SER A 270 30.79 -8.22 3.77
CA SER A 270 31.77 -9.26 4.00
C SER A 270 32.34 -9.82 2.70
N GLN A 271 33.45 -10.54 2.82
CA GLN A 271 34.05 -11.31 1.74
C GLN A 271 34.40 -12.70 2.25
N LEU A 272 34.22 -13.73 1.43
CA LEU A 272 34.62 -15.10 1.76
C LEU A 272 35.11 -15.84 0.50
N SER A 273 35.96 -16.85 0.67
CA SER A 273 36.41 -17.70 -0.42
C SER A 273 36.13 -19.16 -0.06
N PRO A 274 35.00 -19.73 -0.50
CA PRO A 274 34.57 -21.06 -0.08
C PRO A 274 35.26 -22.18 -0.87
N ALA A 275 35.90 -21.87 -1.99
CA ALA A 275 36.63 -22.81 -2.84
C ALA A 275 37.85 -22.11 -3.48
N PRO A 276 38.87 -22.87 -3.94
CA PRO A 276 39.97 -22.32 -4.71
C PRO A 276 39.44 -21.51 -5.89
N ASP A 277 39.99 -20.31 -6.05
CA ASP A 277 39.68 -19.39 -7.14
C ASP A 277 38.24 -18.84 -7.17
N LEU A 278 37.39 -19.12 -6.17
CA LEU A 278 36.06 -18.50 -6.00
C LEU A 278 36.06 -17.52 -4.83
N TYR A 279 35.65 -16.28 -5.11
CA TYR A 279 35.51 -15.22 -4.13
C TYR A 279 34.06 -14.75 -4.11
N ILE A 280 33.42 -14.73 -2.93
CA ILE A 280 32.08 -14.17 -2.76
C ILE A 280 32.20 -12.83 -2.05
N ILE A 281 31.61 -11.79 -2.62
CA ILE A 281 31.55 -10.45 -2.06
C ILE A 281 30.09 -10.17 -1.71
N HIS A 282 29.81 -9.94 -0.43
CA HIS A 282 28.47 -9.64 0.05
C HIS A 282 28.28 -8.13 0.04
N LEU A 283 27.38 -7.66 -0.82
CA LEU A 283 27.00 -6.27 -0.94
C LEU A 283 25.62 -6.10 -0.32
N LYS A 284 25.45 -5.02 0.45
CA LYS A 284 24.16 -4.59 0.93
C LYS A 284 23.82 -3.24 0.33
N GLN A 285 22.69 -3.17 -0.35
CA GLN A 285 22.21 -1.90 -0.88
C GLN A 285 21.99 -0.90 0.25
N VAL A 286 22.56 0.29 0.09
CA VAL A 286 22.35 1.44 0.95
C VAL A 286 21.16 2.19 0.38
N ILE A 287 20.18 2.46 1.22
CA ILE A 287 19.01 3.25 0.86
C ILE A 287 19.49 4.68 0.63
N PRO A 288 19.41 5.24 -0.59
CA PRO A 288 19.85 6.60 -0.81
C PRO A 288 18.85 7.58 -0.18
N VAL A 289 19.33 8.78 0.19
CA VAL A 289 18.49 9.91 0.65
C VAL A 289 17.61 10.45 -0.49
N GLN A 290 17.93 10.09 -1.74
CA GLN A 290 17.16 10.34 -2.95
C GLN A 290 17.24 9.11 -3.85
N THR A 291 16.12 8.49 -4.18
CA THR A 291 16.10 7.39 -5.15
C THR A 291 16.55 7.91 -6.51
N LEU A 292 17.61 7.33 -7.07
CA LEU A 292 18.27 7.78 -8.31
C LEU A 292 17.42 7.60 -9.59
N LEU A 293 16.22 7.04 -9.48
CA LEU A 293 15.27 6.86 -10.58
C LEU A 293 13.84 7.05 -10.10
N GLU A 294 13.56 8.19 -9.49
CA GLU A 294 12.35 8.83 -9.94
C GLU A 294 12.73 9.68 -11.16
N PRO A 295 12.14 9.45 -12.35
CA PRO A 295 12.13 10.52 -13.32
C PRO A 295 11.54 11.76 -12.61
N PRO A 296 11.83 12.99 -13.08
CA PRO A 296 10.74 13.92 -13.15
C PRO A 296 9.74 13.24 -14.10
N PHE A 297 8.84 12.42 -13.55
CA PHE A 297 7.43 12.63 -13.84
C PHE A 297 7.28 14.14 -13.78
N GLU A 298 6.73 14.72 -14.86
CA GLU A 298 6.55 16.17 -14.98
C GLU A 298 6.39 16.72 -13.58
N VAL A 299 7.24 17.68 -13.18
CA VAL A 299 6.99 18.36 -11.91
C VAL A 299 5.60 18.93 -12.12
N TYR A 300 4.58 18.20 -11.71
CA TYR A 300 3.22 18.63 -11.67
C TYR A 300 3.32 19.62 -10.56
N GLN A 301 3.59 20.86 -10.96
CA GLN A 301 3.87 22.00 -10.10
C GLN A 301 2.56 22.46 -9.48
N CYS A 302 1.72 21.53 -9.08
CA CYS A 302 0.60 21.81 -8.24
C CYS A 302 1.11 21.95 -6.80
N SER A 303 1.90 23.01 -6.59
CA SER A 303 2.37 23.44 -5.27
C SER A 303 1.25 23.96 -4.38
N ASP A 304 0.05 24.12 -4.94
CA ASP A 304 -1.17 24.48 -4.24
C ASP A 304 -2.40 23.84 -4.89
N PRO A 305 -2.73 22.58 -4.55
CA PRO A 305 -3.90 21.90 -5.09
C PRO A 305 -5.23 22.54 -4.76
N TYR A 306 -5.32 23.20 -3.60
CA TYR A 306 -6.56 23.76 -3.08
C TYR A 306 -6.46 25.26 -2.82
N PRO A 307 -6.20 26.10 -3.84
CA PRO A 307 -5.89 27.52 -3.66
C PRO A 307 -7.10 28.33 -3.16
N SER A 308 -8.31 27.86 -3.47
CA SER A 308 -9.58 28.52 -3.17
C SER A 308 -10.60 27.55 -2.58
N PRO A 309 -10.56 27.27 -1.26
CA PRO A 309 -11.60 26.45 -0.65
C PRO A 309 -12.97 27.10 -0.79
N LYS A 310 -13.95 26.28 -1.14
CA LYS A 310 -15.36 26.64 -0.99
C LYS A 310 -15.77 26.44 0.46
N THR A 311 -16.68 27.26 0.92
CA THR A 311 -17.20 27.17 2.28
C THR A 311 -18.70 27.21 2.23
N SER A 312 -19.31 26.32 2.99
CA SER A 312 -20.73 26.36 3.22
C SER A 312 -21.05 26.39 4.71
N ASN A 313 -22.05 27.18 5.10
CA ASN A 313 -22.51 27.19 6.49
C ASN A 313 -23.29 25.92 6.76
N THR A 314 -23.06 25.33 7.92
CA THR A 314 -23.83 24.19 8.41
C THR A 314 -24.64 24.62 9.64
N GLY A 315 -25.44 23.71 10.18
CA GLY A 315 -26.01 23.79 11.51
C GLY A 315 -24.94 23.68 12.60
N LYS A 316 -25.37 23.84 13.86
CA LYS A 316 -24.52 23.76 15.05
C LYS A 316 -24.06 22.35 15.35
N LEU A 317 -22.77 22.25 15.70
CA LEU A 317 -22.07 21.00 16.00
C LEU A 317 -22.27 19.92 14.92
N PRO A 318 -21.74 20.09 13.70
CA PRO A 318 -21.73 19.02 12.71
C PRO A 318 -20.91 17.82 13.22
N ILE A 319 -21.48 16.62 13.14
CA ILE A 319 -20.90 15.39 13.69
C ILE A 319 -20.56 14.32 12.64
N ALA A 320 -21.22 14.35 11.48
CA ALA A 320 -20.99 13.41 10.39
C ALA A 320 -21.20 14.07 9.02
N ILE A 321 -20.55 13.52 8.00
CA ILE A 321 -20.69 13.91 6.59
C ILE A 321 -20.76 12.64 5.75
N VAL A 322 -21.70 12.61 4.81
CA VAL A 322 -21.81 11.59 3.76
C VAL A 322 -21.89 12.27 2.40
N TYR A 323 -21.66 11.50 1.34
CA TYR A 323 -21.72 11.97 -0.04
C TYR A 323 -22.58 11.04 -0.89
N GLY A 324 -23.22 11.60 -1.91
CA GLY A 324 -24.15 10.89 -2.78
C GLY A 324 -24.61 11.80 -3.92
N ASP A 325 -25.38 11.26 -4.87
CA ASP A 325 -26.13 12.11 -5.82
C ASP A 325 -27.50 12.39 -5.19
N PHE A 326 -27.72 13.63 -4.76
CA PHE A 326 -28.95 14.12 -4.09
C PHE A 326 -29.74 15.06 -5.01
N THR A 327 -29.47 15.01 -6.34
CA THR A 327 -30.03 15.99 -7.31
C THR A 327 -30.26 15.45 -8.71
N ASN A 328 -29.94 14.18 -9.00
CA ASN A 328 -30.09 13.51 -10.30
C ASN A 328 -29.35 14.16 -11.47
N VAL A 329 -28.37 15.02 -11.18
CA VAL A 329 -27.52 15.61 -12.22
C VAL A 329 -26.23 14.84 -12.41
N ASN A 330 -26.13 13.63 -11.84
CA ASN A 330 -24.93 12.79 -11.84
C ASN A 330 -23.73 13.57 -11.27
N GLN A 331 -23.97 14.39 -10.24
CA GLN A 331 -22.94 15.14 -9.51
C GLN A 331 -22.91 14.65 -8.06
N ILE A 332 -21.79 14.83 -7.38
CA ILE A 332 -21.69 14.45 -5.99
C ILE A 332 -22.06 15.64 -5.13
N ASP A 333 -23.08 15.44 -4.33
CA ASP A 333 -23.56 16.33 -3.29
C ASP A 333 -23.08 15.82 -1.93
N LEU A 334 -23.21 16.67 -0.90
CA LEU A 334 -22.80 16.36 0.46
C LEU A 334 -23.98 16.54 1.41
N ALA A 335 -24.12 15.62 2.37
CA ALA A 335 -25.07 15.76 3.46
C ALA A 335 -24.33 15.84 4.79
N VAL A 336 -24.68 16.86 5.59
CA VAL A 336 -24.03 17.15 6.88
C VAL A 336 -25.04 16.99 8.00
N LEU A 337 -24.68 16.15 8.98
CA LEU A 337 -25.51 15.90 10.16
C LEU A 337 -25.10 16.82 11.31
N ASN A 338 -26.06 17.61 11.82
CA ASN A 338 -25.84 18.62 12.86
C ASN A 338 -26.51 18.27 14.18
N TYR A 339 -25.72 18.08 15.23
CA TYR A 339 -26.20 17.63 16.54
C TYR A 339 -27.06 18.68 17.26
N ASP A 340 -26.55 19.89 17.42
CA ASP A 340 -27.18 20.92 18.27
C ASP A 340 -28.38 21.58 17.60
N ASP A 341 -28.30 21.80 16.28
CA ASP A 341 -29.40 22.40 15.50
C ASP A 341 -30.43 21.37 15.06
N ARG A 342 -30.13 20.06 15.16
CA ARG A 342 -31.05 18.97 14.82
C ARG A 342 -31.46 19.04 13.36
N THR A 343 -30.46 19.12 12.49
CA THR A 343 -30.68 19.21 11.04
C THR A 343 -29.76 18.30 10.26
N VAL A 344 -30.24 17.89 9.08
CA VAL A 344 -29.39 17.50 7.96
C VAL A 344 -29.33 18.68 7.01
N ASP A 345 -28.12 19.14 6.71
CA ASP A 345 -27.90 20.15 5.68
C ASP A 345 -27.43 19.48 4.40
N ILE A 346 -28.08 19.82 3.29
CA ILE A 346 -27.70 19.35 1.97
C ILE A 346 -26.92 20.46 1.28
N VAL A 347 -25.72 20.09 0.85
CA VAL A 347 -24.76 20.99 0.19
C VAL A 347 -24.59 20.50 -1.24
N LEU A 348 -25.20 21.22 -2.17
CA LEU A 348 -25.27 20.83 -3.57
C LEU A 348 -23.98 21.14 -4.31
N GLY A 349 -23.44 20.15 -5.00
CA GLY A 349 -22.39 20.32 -5.99
C GLY A 349 -23.03 20.72 -7.31
N ASN A 350 -22.84 21.95 -7.77
CA ASN A 350 -23.51 22.44 -8.98
C ASN A 350 -22.79 22.10 -10.31
N GLY A 351 -21.78 21.22 -10.26
CA GLY A 351 -21.01 20.76 -11.42
C GLY A 351 -20.15 21.86 -12.05
N LYS A 352 -20.08 23.03 -11.42
CA LYS A 352 -19.27 24.19 -11.82
C LYS A 352 -18.31 24.58 -10.71
N ASN A 353 -17.87 23.61 -9.90
CA ASN A 353 -16.96 23.81 -8.77
C ASN A 353 -17.49 24.80 -7.72
N ASP A 354 -18.81 24.81 -7.49
CA ASP A 354 -19.42 25.54 -6.38
C ASP A 354 -20.27 24.62 -5.51
N TYR A 355 -20.28 24.95 -4.23
CA TYR A 355 -20.98 24.21 -3.20
C TYR A 355 -21.59 25.21 -2.22
N GLU A 356 -22.92 25.24 -2.18
CA GLU A 356 -23.67 26.08 -1.26
C GLU A 356 -24.69 25.20 -0.52
N THR A 357 -24.86 25.45 0.78
CA THR A 357 -25.92 24.83 1.57
C THR A 357 -27.20 25.46 1.10
N GLU A 358 -28.02 24.65 0.47
CA GLU A 358 -29.26 25.12 -0.10
C GLU A 358 -30.44 24.75 0.79
N PHE A 359 -30.35 23.59 1.44
CA PHE A 359 -31.45 23.04 2.21
C PHE A 359 -31.03 22.63 3.61
N HIS A 360 -31.90 22.92 4.56
CA HIS A 360 -31.82 22.53 5.96
C HIS A 360 -33.06 21.74 6.30
N TYR A 361 -32.89 20.44 6.53
CA TYR A 361 -33.99 19.56 6.91
C TYR A 361 -33.93 19.31 8.40
N SER A 362 -34.99 19.66 9.11
CA SER A 362 -35.09 19.36 10.53
C SER A 362 -35.15 17.84 10.72
N THR A 363 -34.31 17.33 11.60
CA THR A 363 -34.45 16.00 12.17
C THR A 363 -35.33 16.05 13.43
N ASP A 364 -35.75 17.26 13.84
CA ASP A 364 -36.54 17.62 15.03
C ASP A 364 -35.92 17.21 16.40
N VAL A 365 -34.92 16.31 16.37
CA VAL A 365 -34.26 15.63 17.49
C VAL A 365 -32.74 15.57 17.27
N ALA A 366 -31.96 15.47 18.35
CA ALA A 366 -30.50 15.36 18.27
C ALA A 366 -30.05 14.05 17.58
N PRO A 367 -29.35 14.15 16.44
CA PRO A 367 -28.92 12.97 15.68
C PRO A 367 -27.64 12.34 16.23
N ASN A 368 -27.50 11.02 16.10
CA ASN A 368 -26.32 10.24 16.50
C ASN A 368 -25.54 9.68 15.30
N SER A 369 -26.24 9.25 14.25
CA SER A 369 -25.66 8.58 13.08
C SER A 369 -26.45 8.92 11.82
N VAL A 370 -25.81 8.74 10.66
CA VAL A 370 -26.41 8.91 9.34
C VAL A 370 -26.05 7.73 8.44
N PHE A 371 -26.97 7.36 7.57
CA PHE A 371 -26.79 6.38 6.49
C PHE A 371 -27.47 6.93 5.23
N ASN A 372 -26.88 6.68 4.05
CA ASN A 372 -27.49 7.05 2.78
C ASN A 372 -27.48 5.88 1.81
N ALA A 373 -28.59 5.72 1.10
CA ALA A 373 -28.81 4.70 0.08
C ALA A 373 -29.98 5.14 -0.81
N ASP A 374 -30.06 4.57 -2.01
CA ASP A 374 -31.24 4.70 -2.88
C ASP A 374 -32.37 3.80 -2.35
N LEU A 375 -33.32 4.38 -1.60
CA LEU A 375 -34.35 3.62 -0.87
C LEU A 375 -35.54 3.22 -1.75
N ASN A 376 -35.82 4.02 -2.79
CA ASN A 376 -36.96 3.81 -3.70
C ASN A 376 -36.53 3.32 -5.11
N HIS A 377 -35.23 3.11 -5.34
CA HIS A 377 -34.62 2.69 -6.61
C HIS A 377 -34.83 3.67 -7.77
N ASP A 378 -34.93 4.97 -7.48
CA ASP A 378 -35.01 6.01 -8.51
C ASP A 378 -33.62 6.45 -9.03
N GLY A 379 -32.56 5.95 -8.41
CA GLY A 379 -31.17 6.26 -8.75
C GLY A 379 -30.57 7.41 -7.94
N LEU A 380 -31.33 7.98 -7.01
CA LEU A 380 -30.91 9.04 -6.09
C LEU A 380 -30.63 8.48 -4.72
N MET A 381 -29.72 9.12 -4.01
CA MET A 381 -29.43 8.73 -2.64
C MET A 381 -30.44 9.40 -1.70
N ASP A 382 -31.11 8.63 -0.86
CA ASP A 382 -31.91 9.16 0.24
C ASP A 382 -31.11 9.15 1.53
N ILE A 383 -31.64 9.77 2.58
CA ILE A 383 -30.93 9.94 3.86
C ILE A 383 -31.75 9.39 5.02
N ILE A 384 -31.08 8.60 5.86
CA ILE A 384 -31.59 8.09 7.12
C ILE A 384 -30.77 8.68 8.25
N VAL A 385 -31.46 9.25 9.23
CA VAL A 385 -30.87 9.81 10.43
C VAL A 385 -31.33 9.02 11.64
N VAL A 386 -30.38 8.68 12.50
CA VAL A 386 -30.67 8.07 13.80
C VAL A 386 -30.75 9.14 14.87
N ASN A 387 -31.87 9.21 15.59
CA ASN A 387 -32.16 10.25 16.57
C ASN A 387 -32.11 9.70 18.00
N GLY A 388 -30.97 9.87 18.67
CA GLY A 388 -30.71 9.29 19.99
C GLY A 388 -31.65 9.78 21.11
N ASP A 389 -32.02 11.06 21.09
CA ASP A 389 -32.74 11.70 22.20
C ASP A 389 -34.28 11.48 22.17
N ASP A 390 -34.83 10.89 21.10
CA ASP A 390 -36.28 10.71 20.89
C ASP A 390 -36.62 9.33 20.31
N ASP A 391 -35.68 8.39 20.40
CA ASP A 391 -35.95 6.97 20.16
C ASP A 391 -36.51 6.69 18.75
N SER A 392 -35.97 7.39 17.74
CA SER A 392 -36.51 7.38 16.37
C SER A 392 -35.44 7.38 15.28
N ILE A 393 -35.88 7.09 14.05
CA ILE A 393 -35.15 7.43 12.82
C ILE A 393 -35.97 8.42 11.99
N SER A 394 -35.28 9.34 11.30
CA SER A 394 -35.89 10.22 10.29
C SER A 394 -35.44 9.80 8.91
N VAL A 395 -36.39 9.72 7.97
CA VAL A 395 -36.15 9.37 6.57
C VAL A 395 -36.45 10.58 5.71
N LEU A 396 -35.47 10.97 4.91
CA LEU A 396 -35.55 12.08 3.98
C LEU A 396 -35.41 11.49 2.57
N LEU A 397 -36.52 11.44 1.86
CA LEU A 397 -36.59 11.01 0.46
C LEU A 397 -36.33 12.17 -0.49
N ASP A 398 -35.56 11.93 -1.54
CA ASP A 398 -35.33 12.89 -2.61
C ASP A 398 -36.60 13.08 -3.46
N ASN A 399 -36.85 14.29 -3.99
CA ASN A 399 -37.98 14.60 -4.88
C ASN A 399 -37.58 14.65 -6.36
N ASP A 400 -36.33 14.38 -6.73
CA ASP A 400 -35.79 14.56 -8.08
C ASP A 400 -35.92 16.02 -8.58
N ASP A 401 -35.98 16.98 -7.65
CA ASP A 401 -36.10 18.41 -7.93
C ASP A 401 -35.22 19.29 -7.05
N GLU A 402 -34.09 18.72 -6.60
CA GLU A 402 -33.11 19.33 -5.68
C GLU A 402 -33.66 19.50 -4.24
N THR A 403 -34.87 19.02 -3.95
CA THR A 403 -35.46 19.08 -2.61
C THR A 403 -35.74 17.69 -2.04
N PHE A 404 -35.68 17.55 -0.72
CA PHE A 404 -36.21 16.38 -0.02
C PHE A 404 -37.66 16.59 0.41
N GLN A 405 -38.38 15.48 0.50
CA GLN A 405 -39.68 15.40 1.14
C GLN A 405 -39.60 15.84 2.60
N THR A 406 -40.76 16.13 3.19
CA THR A 406 -40.82 16.30 4.65
C THR A 406 -40.36 15.00 5.31
N SER A 407 -39.47 15.10 6.28
CA SER A 407 -38.95 13.93 6.97
C SER A 407 -40.10 13.09 7.54
N ILE A 408 -40.00 11.79 7.33
CA ILE A 408 -40.91 10.82 7.92
C ILE A 408 -40.20 10.18 9.10
N GLU A 409 -40.82 10.24 10.27
CA GLU A 409 -40.26 9.69 11.50
C GLU A 409 -40.83 8.29 11.75
N TYR A 410 -39.92 7.37 12.09
CA TYR A 410 -40.28 6.03 12.53
C TYR A 410 -39.70 5.82 13.93
N LEU A 411 -40.56 5.40 14.86
CA LEU A 411 -40.11 5.03 16.19
C LEU A 411 -39.29 3.76 16.12
N VAL A 412 -38.15 3.77 16.80
CA VAL A 412 -37.32 2.59 17.06
C VAL A 412 -37.27 2.34 18.56
N GLY A 413 -36.26 1.62 19.07
CA GLY A 413 -36.06 1.48 20.52
C GLY A 413 -35.29 2.66 21.13
N ASP A 414 -35.20 2.65 22.45
CA ASP A 414 -34.64 3.76 23.24
C ASP A 414 -33.13 3.98 23.01
N ASN A 415 -32.73 5.25 22.84
CA ASN A 415 -31.36 5.72 22.62
C ASN A 415 -30.64 5.02 21.46
N PRO A 416 -31.12 5.18 20.20
CA PRO A 416 -30.51 4.54 19.06
C PRO A 416 -29.13 5.14 18.73
N MET A 417 -28.13 4.27 18.53
CA MET A 417 -26.71 4.66 18.45
C MET A 417 -26.08 4.42 17.07
N SER A 418 -26.52 3.40 16.35
CA SER A 418 -25.87 2.93 15.13
C SER A 418 -26.91 2.36 14.17
N VAL A 419 -26.70 2.57 12.88
CA VAL A 419 -27.57 2.11 11.79
C VAL A 419 -26.77 1.42 10.70
N THR A 420 -27.36 0.39 10.10
CA THR A 420 -26.89 -0.23 8.86
C THR A 420 -28.09 -0.61 7.99
N GLY A 421 -27.89 -0.72 6.68
CA GLY A 421 -28.95 -1.00 5.72
C GLY A 421 -28.61 -2.13 4.75
N GLY A 422 -29.65 -2.70 4.16
CA GLY A 422 -29.56 -3.72 3.12
C GLY A 422 -30.88 -4.48 2.94
N ASP A 423 -30.93 -5.36 1.95
CA ASP A 423 -32.10 -6.22 1.67
C ASP A 423 -32.10 -7.46 2.60
N PHE A 424 -32.86 -7.42 3.69
CA PHE A 424 -32.94 -8.51 4.68
C PHE A 424 -34.08 -9.50 4.39
N ASN A 425 -34.91 -9.20 3.40
CA ASN A 425 -36.11 -9.97 3.07
C ASN A 425 -36.12 -10.50 1.62
N ASN A 426 -35.06 -10.22 0.85
CA ASN A 426 -34.83 -10.55 -0.55
C ASN A 426 -35.88 -9.98 -1.52
N ASP A 427 -36.46 -8.82 -1.21
CA ASP A 427 -37.39 -8.09 -2.08
C ASP A 427 -36.73 -6.98 -2.91
N THR A 428 -35.40 -6.87 -2.83
CA THR A 428 -34.53 -5.88 -3.48
C THR A 428 -34.56 -4.49 -2.89
N LEU A 429 -35.46 -4.20 -1.94
CA LEU A 429 -35.58 -2.92 -1.27
C LEU A 429 -34.61 -2.84 -0.10
N ILE A 430 -34.25 -1.61 0.29
CA ILE A 430 -33.37 -1.38 1.44
C ILE A 430 -34.20 -1.43 2.73
N ASP A 431 -33.95 -2.43 3.57
CA ASP A 431 -34.40 -2.44 4.96
C ASP A 431 -33.29 -1.91 5.89
N ILE A 432 -33.65 -1.62 7.14
CA ILE A 432 -32.76 -0.95 8.10
C ILE A 432 -32.70 -1.67 9.43
N LEU A 433 -31.48 -1.81 9.97
CA LEU A 433 -31.21 -2.25 11.33
C LEU A 433 -30.68 -1.10 12.19
N VAL A 434 -31.25 -0.96 13.38
CA VAL A 434 -30.87 0.09 14.35
C VAL A 434 -30.54 -0.53 15.70
N ALA A 435 -29.39 -0.17 16.28
CA ALA A 435 -29.00 -0.58 17.62
C ALA A 435 -29.48 0.42 18.68
N ASN A 436 -30.28 -0.03 19.64
CA ASN A 436 -30.95 0.80 20.66
C ASN A 436 -30.30 0.59 22.03
N ALA A 437 -29.48 1.54 22.46
CA ALA A 437 -28.54 1.33 23.57
C ALA A 437 -29.20 1.26 24.95
N ASP A 438 -30.32 1.93 25.16
CA ASP A 438 -30.97 1.96 26.48
C ASP A 438 -32.07 0.89 26.62
N ASP A 439 -32.59 0.39 25.49
CA ASP A 439 -33.55 -0.72 25.43
C ASP A 439 -32.90 -2.11 25.35
N ASP A 440 -31.59 -2.18 25.10
CA ASP A 440 -30.87 -3.43 24.88
C ASP A 440 -31.44 -4.24 23.69
N THR A 441 -31.89 -3.56 22.63
CA THR A 441 -32.50 -4.17 21.42
C THR A 441 -31.79 -3.77 20.12
N VAL A 442 -32.05 -4.57 19.07
CA VAL A 442 -31.86 -4.15 17.67
C VAL A 442 -33.22 -4.15 16.98
N SER A 443 -33.59 -3.04 16.34
CA SER A 443 -34.82 -2.90 15.56
C SER A 443 -34.56 -3.17 14.09
N LEU A 444 -35.36 -4.06 13.47
CA LEU A 444 -35.48 -4.17 12.01
C LEU A 444 -36.74 -3.43 11.56
N VAL A 445 -36.56 -2.53 10.58
CA VAL A 445 -37.65 -1.83 9.92
C VAL A 445 -37.56 -2.09 8.42
N LEU A 446 -38.63 -2.63 7.84
CA LEU A 446 -38.66 -3.04 6.43
C LEU A 446 -38.99 -1.87 5.52
N GLY A 447 -38.24 -1.77 4.42
CA GLY A 447 -38.46 -0.78 3.37
C GLY A 447 -39.66 -1.13 2.49
N ASP A 448 -40.14 -0.15 1.73
CA ASP A 448 -41.10 -0.35 0.66
C ASP A 448 -40.68 0.33 -0.66
N GLU A 449 -41.39 0.04 -1.75
CA GLU A 449 -41.07 0.54 -3.09
C GLU A 449 -41.10 2.08 -3.19
N GLU A 450 -41.68 2.77 -2.21
CA GLU A 450 -41.75 4.23 -2.16
C GLU A 450 -40.57 4.83 -1.36
N GLY A 451 -39.63 4.00 -0.87
CA GLY A 451 -38.52 4.39 -0.02
C GLY A 451 -38.91 4.68 1.43
N THR A 452 -40.13 4.29 1.81
CA THR A 452 -40.63 4.46 3.17
C THR A 452 -40.49 3.16 3.97
N PHE A 453 -40.87 3.18 5.25
CA PHE A 453 -40.66 2.04 6.13
C PHE A 453 -41.94 1.60 6.83
N SER A 454 -41.98 0.34 7.26
CA SER A 454 -43.08 -0.17 8.07
C SER A 454 -43.14 0.50 9.44
N ASP A 455 -44.34 0.94 9.87
CA ASP A 455 -44.59 1.36 11.26
C ASP A 455 -44.36 0.24 12.29
N ILE A 456 -44.28 -1.01 11.83
CA ILE A 456 -44.03 -2.17 12.67
C ILE A 456 -42.54 -2.47 12.64
N GLN A 457 -41.85 -2.11 13.72
CA GLN A 457 -40.52 -2.62 13.98
C GLN A 457 -40.57 -4.07 14.47
N ILE A 458 -39.60 -4.86 14.01
CA ILE A 458 -39.33 -6.18 14.57
C ILE A 458 -38.13 -6.02 15.51
N GLU A 459 -38.39 -6.08 16.81
CA GLU A 459 -37.36 -5.96 17.83
C GLU A 459 -36.70 -7.31 18.13
N TYR A 460 -35.39 -7.27 18.26
CA TYR A 460 -34.57 -8.39 18.71
C TYR A 460 -33.87 -8.00 20.02
N ASP A 461 -34.25 -8.66 21.12
CA ASP A 461 -33.57 -8.51 22.41
C ASP A 461 -32.10 -8.94 22.26
N VAL A 462 -31.15 -8.06 22.55
CA VAL A 462 -29.71 -8.35 22.51
C VAL A 462 -29.08 -8.19 23.90
N GLY A 463 -27.75 -8.04 23.97
CA GLY A 463 -27.06 -7.79 25.23
C GLY A 463 -27.08 -6.30 25.59
N SER A 464 -26.60 -5.98 26.79
CA SER A 464 -26.73 -4.62 27.31
C SER A 464 -25.88 -3.59 26.57
N LYS A 465 -26.47 -2.42 26.30
CA LYS A 465 -25.88 -1.28 25.59
C LYS A 465 -25.30 -1.65 24.23
N PRO A 466 -26.13 -2.02 23.25
CA PRO A 466 -25.69 -2.19 21.88
C PRO A 466 -25.22 -0.84 21.29
N VAL A 467 -23.99 -0.77 20.79
CA VAL A 467 -23.37 0.52 20.35
C VAL A 467 -22.90 0.54 18.89
N TYR A 468 -22.76 -0.61 18.25
CA TYR A 468 -22.26 -0.70 16.88
C TYR A 468 -22.83 -1.94 16.20
N VAL A 469 -23.62 -1.74 15.14
CA VAL A 469 -24.23 -2.80 14.33
C VAL A 469 -23.60 -2.84 12.95
N ILE A 470 -23.42 -4.06 12.43
CA ILE A 470 -22.94 -4.33 11.07
C ILE A 470 -23.85 -5.35 10.40
N SER A 471 -23.95 -5.28 9.07
CA SER A 471 -24.61 -6.26 8.22
C SER A 471 -23.63 -6.88 7.23
N GLY A 472 -23.93 -8.11 6.81
CA GLY A 472 -23.15 -8.86 5.82
C GLY A 472 -23.61 -10.31 5.72
N ASP A 473 -23.19 -11.01 4.66
CA ASP A 473 -23.44 -12.45 4.51
C ASP A 473 -22.35 -13.25 5.27
N PHE A 474 -22.61 -13.59 6.53
CA PHE A 474 -21.62 -14.24 7.40
C PHE A 474 -21.51 -15.75 7.17
N ASN A 475 -22.57 -16.36 6.61
CA ASN A 475 -22.65 -17.81 6.38
C ASN A 475 -22.48 -18.23 4.89
N GLN A 476 -22.37 -17.25 3.99
CA GLN A 476 -22.27 -17.41 2.53
C GLN A 476 -23.49 -18.07 1.88
N ASP A 477 -24.70 -17.71 2.33
CA ASP A 477 -25.96 -18.18 1.76
C ASP A 477 -26.68 -17.14 0.90
N GLU A 478 -26.00 -16.04 0.58
CA GLU A 478 -26.47 -14.90 -0.23
C GLU A 478 -27.64 -14.13 0.43
N LYS A 479 -27.75 -14.20 1.76
CA LYS A 479 -28.71 -13.41 2.53
C LYS A 479 -27.98 -12.58 3.58
N LEU A 480 -28.54 -11.42 3.89
CA LEU A 480 -27.93 -10.55 4.88
C LEU A 480 -28.18 -11.07 6.30
N ASP A 481 -27.08 -11.22 7.02
CA ASP A 481 -27.02 -11.45 8.46
C ASP A 481 -26.64 -10.14 9.17
N TRP A 482 -26.66 -10.14 10.50
CA TRP A 482 -26.20 -8.98 11.28
C TRP A 482 -25.52 -9.35 12.59
N ALA A 483 -24.60 -8.49 13.04
CA ALA A 483 -23.93 -8.58 14.32
C ALA A 483 -23.86 -7.23 15.02
N VAL A 484 -23.89 -7.24 16.36
CA VAL A 484 -23.89 -6.03 17.20
C VAL A 484 -22.96 -6.17 18.40
N ILE A 485 -22.24 -5.10 18.73
CA ILE A 485 -21.44 -4.99 19.96
C ILE A 485 -22.32 -4.54 21.11
N ASN A 486 -22.40 -5.36 22.18
CA ASN A 486 -23.06 -5.01 23.44
C ASN A 486 -22.00 -4.57 24.46
N GLN A 487 -21.78 -3.27 24.57
CA GLN A 487 -20.71 -2.71 25.40
C GLN A 487 -20.93 -2.95 26.90
N GLY A 488 -22.18 -2.93 27.36
CA GLY A 488 -22.54 -3.08 28.77
C GLY A 488 -22.27 -4.49 29.31
N ASP A 489 -22.45 -5.50 28.46
CA ASP A 489 -22.29 -6.91 28.83
C ASP A 489 -20.95 -7.53 28.41
N ASN A 490 -20.14 -6.81 27.63
CA ASN A 490 -18.91 -7.34 27.03
C ASN A 490 -19.20 -8.57 26.14
N THR A 491 -20.21 -8.43 25.28
CA THR A 491 -20.62 -9.49 24.35
C THR A 491 -20.80 -8.94 22.94
N THR A 492 -20.82 -9.84 21.96
CA THR A 492 -21.32 -9.59 20.61
C THR A 492 -22.49 -10.52 20.37
N SER A 493 -23.61 -9.97 19.90
CA SER A 493 -24.78 -10.75 19.48
C SER A 493 -24.85 -10.80 17.96
N MET A 494 -25.33 -11.91 17.40
CA MET A 494 -25.48 -12.12 15.96
C MET A 494 -26.74 -12.93 15.66
N ALA A 495 -27.38 -12.64 14.53
CA ALA A 495 -28.45 -13.45 13.97
C ALA A 495 -28.30 -13.62 12.46
N LEU A 496 -28.63 -14.83 11.96
CA LEU A 496 -28.54 -15.18 10.55
C LEU A 496 -29.86 -14.94 9.83
N GLY A 497 -29.81 -14.30 8.67
CA GLY A 497 -30.97 -13.98 7.85
C GLY A 497 -31.53 -15.18 7.13
N TYR A 498 -32.85 -15.35 7.20
CA TYR A 498 -33.54 -16.31 6.34
C TYR A 498 -33.96 -15.71 4.98
N GLY A 499 -33.70 -14.42 4.74
CA GLY A 499 -34.04 -13.72 3.50
C GLY A 499 -35.54 -13.52 3.37
N ASN A 500 -36.20 -13.26 4.49
CA ASN A 500 -37.65 -13.01 4.58
C ASN A 500 -38.00 -12.15 5.82
N ALA A 501 -37.07 -11.27 6.23
CA ALA A 501 -37.18 -10.45 7.44
C ALA A 501 -37.24 -11.24 8.77
N THR A 502 -36.88 -12.52 8.76
CA THR A 502 -36.75 -13.32 9.98
C THR A 502 -35.34 -13.84 10.12
N PHE A 503 -34.88 -13.98 11.36
CA PHE A 503 -33.53 -14.45 11.66
C PHE A 503 -33.52 -15.72 12.49
N SER A 504 -32.37 -16.39 12.52
CA SER A 504 -32.10 -17.47 13.45
C SER A 504 -32.25 -17.04 14.90
N ASP A 505 -32.35 -18.01 15.81
CA ASP A 505 -32.21 -17.74 17.25
C ASP A 505 -30.90 -16.99 17.52
N LEU A 506 -30.97 -15.93 18.33
CA LEU A 506 -29.82 -15.07 18.61
C LEU A 506 -28.67 -15.87 19.21
N GLN A 507 -27.48 -15.68 18.65
CA GLN A 507 -26.24 -16.21 19.19
C GLN A 507 -25.46 -15.09 19.85
N THR A 508 -25.11 -15.27 21.13
CA THR A 508 -24.33 -14.30 21.89
C THR A 508 -22.99 -14.89 22.27
N TYR A 509 -21.93 -14.15 21.99
CA TYR A 509 -20.55 -14.53 22.25
C TYR A 509 -19.92 -13.56 23.24
N THR A 510 -19.37 -14.09 24.32
CA THR A 510 -18.56 -13.27 25.24
C THR A 510 -17.29 -12.81 24.53
N VAL A 511 -16.99 -11.51 24.66
CA VAL A 511 -15.74 -10.87 24.22
C VAL A 511 -15.03 -10.27 25.43
N GLY A 512 -14.03 -9.41 25.24
CA GLY A 512 -13.37 -8.71 26.34
C GLY A 512 -14.10 -7.42 26.75
N ALA A 513 -13.62 -6.81 27.83
CA ALA A 513 -14.20 -5.63 28.47
C ALA A 513 -14.19 -4.37 27.58
N THR A 514 -15.32 -3.66 27.61
CA THR A 514 -15.59 -2.42 26.87
C THR A 514 -15.24 -2.58 25.39
N PRO A 515 -15.94 -3.47 24.66
CA PRO A 515 -15.76 -3.59 23.21
C PRO A 515 -16.23 -2.31 22.53
N ILE A 516 -15.43 -1.79 21.60
CA ILE A 516 -15.69 -0.47 20.96
C ILE A 516 -15.63 -0.48 19.43
N SER A 517 -15.08 -1.54 18.82
CA SER A 517 -14.88 -1.62 17.38
C SER A 517 -14.89 -3.08 16.96
N MET A 518 -15.46 -3.35 15.78
CA MET A 518 -15.53 -4.66 15.15
C MET A 518 -15.16 -4.54 13.69
N THR A 519 -14.43 -5.53 13.19
CA THR A 519 -14.22 -5.76 11.75
C THR A 519 -14.45 -7.23 11.42
N TYR A 520 -14.76 -7.53 10.17
CA TYR A 520 -15.08 -8.87 9.70
C TYR A 520 -14.41 -9.17 8.37
N GLU A 521 -13.79 -10.34 8.25
CA GLU A 521 -13.11 -10.82 7.04
C GLU A 521 -12.86 -12.33 7.14
N ASP A 522 -12.47 -13.00 6.06
CA ASP A 522 -12.03 -14.39 6.10
C ASP A 522 -10.54 -14.47 6.52
N PHE A 523 -10.26 -14.28 7.82
CA PHE A 523 -8.89 -14.26 8.38
C PHE A 523 -8.18 -15.61 8.26
N ASN A 524 -8.91 -16.68 7.94
CA ASN A 524 -8.39 -18.03 7.88
C ASN A 524 -8.43 -18.67 6.47
N LYS A 525 -8.98 -17.97 5.49
CA LYS A 525 -9.13 -18.39 4.08
C LYS A 525 -9.91 -19.70 3.90
N ASP A 526 -10.84 -20.02 4.79
CA ASP A 526 -11.69 -21.19 4.64
C ASP A 526 -13.03 -20.90 3.95
N GLY A 527 -13.19 -19.67 3.46
CA GLY A 527 -14.41 -19.19 2.83
C GLY A 527 -15.52 -18.98 3.84
N LYS A 528 -15.20 -18.47 5.04
CA LYS A 528 -16.20 -18.09 6.05
C LYS A 528 -15.80 -16.75 6.63
N VAL A 529 -16.78 -15.95 7.01
CA VAL A 529 -16.49 -14.70 7.67
C VAL A 529 -16.10 -14.97 9.12
N ASP A 530 -14.99 -14.38 9.54
CA ASP A 530 -14.51 -14.36 10.92
C ASP A 530 -14.70 -12.94 11.49
N LEU A 531 -14.83 -12.79 12.82
CA LEU A 531 -14.93 -11.48 13.48
C LEU A 531 -13.71 -11.17 14.34
N VAL A 532 -13.33 -9.90 14.35
CA VAL A 532 -12.34 -9.32 15.28
C VAL A 532 -13.00 -8.18 16.04
N VAL A 533 -12.95 -8.24 17.37
CA VAL A 533 -13.48 -7.21 18.27
C VAL A 533 -12.36 -6.63 19.12
N ALA A 534 -12.22 -5.31 19.13
CA ALA A 534 -11.25 -4.60 19.98
C ALA A 534 -11.85 -4.31 21.35
N ASN A 535 -11.20 -4.81 22.41
CA ASN A 535 -11.66 -4.70 23.80
C ASN A 535 -10.83 -3.62 24.52
N TYR A 536 -11.38 -2.41 24.65
CA TYR A 536 -10.63 -1.22 25.05
C TYR A 536 -10.06 -1.34 26.46
N ASP A 537 -10.84 -1.76 27.45
CA ASP A 537 -10.40 -1.82 28.86
C ASP A 537 -9.66 -3.12 29.19
N ASP A 538 -9.90 -4.18 28.41
CA ASP A 538 -9.24 -5.48 28.58
C ASP A 538 -7.88 -5.59 27.87
N ASN A 539 -7.45 -4.55 27.16
CA ASN A 539 -6.13 -4.49 26.48
C ASN A 539 -5.91 -5.67 25.51
N SER A 540 -6.99 -6.11 24.86
CA SER A 540 -7.02 -7.31 24.04
C SER A 540 -7.90 -7.17 22.81
N ILE A 541 -7.78 -8.12 21.90
CA ILE A 541 -8.81 -8.40 20.89
C ILE A 541 -9.43 -9.77 21.12
N SER A 542 -10.68 -9.90 20.69
CA SER A 542 -11.39 -11.17 20.59
C SER A 542 -11.46 -11.56 19.13
N VAL A 543 -10.96 -12.74 18.77
CA VAL A 543 -11.10 -13.32 17.42
C VAL A 543 -12.11 -14.45 17.47
N LEU A 544 -13.18 -14.35 16.70
CA LEU A 544 -14.25 -15.34 16.63
C LEU A 544 -14.26 -15.94 15.22
N LEU A 545 -13.84 -17.21 15.11
CA LEU A 545 -13.76 -17.89 13.81
C LEU A 545 -15.11 -18.42 13.37
N GLY A 546 -15.48 -18.12 12.13
CA GLY A 546 -16.72 -18.51 11.50
C GLY A 546 -16.85 -20.02 11.37
N ASN A 547 -18.07 -20.49 11.63
CA ASN A 547 -18.54 -21.79 11.20
C ASN A 547 -19.45 -21.56 9.99
N ARG A 548 -19.44 -22.50 9.03
CA ARG A 548 -20.23 -22.38 7.79
C ARG A 548 -21.73 -22.30 8.04
N ASP A 549 -22.18 -22.71 9.22
CA ASP A 549 -23.57 -22.61 9.64
C ASP A 549 -23.90 -21.23 10.23
N GLY A 550 -23.02 -20.24 10.06
CA GLY A 550 -23.19 -18.88 10.56
C GLY A 550 -23.08 -18.76 12.08
N THR A 551 -22.51 -19.76 12.76
CA THR A 551 -22.12 -19.62 14.17
C THR A 551 -20.64 -19.27 14.29
N PHE A 552 -20.17 -18.84 15.46
CA PHE A 552 -18.74 -18.67 15.72
C PHE A 552 -18.21 -19.71 16.71
N GLN A 553 -16.93 -20.01 16.58
CA GLN A 553 -16.18 -20.72 17.60
C GLN A 553 -16.02 -19.84 18.85
N ALA A 554 -15.64 -20.46 19.97
CA ALA A 554 -15.30 -19.71 21.17
C ALA A 554 -14.19 -18.70 20.88
N GLN A 555 -14.31 -17.48 21.44
CA GLN A 555 -13.34 -16.43 21.21
C GLN A 555 -11.91 -16.90 21.51
N ILE A 556 -10.99 -16.50 20.65
CA ILE A 556 -9.57 -16.59 20.89
C ILE A 556 -9.10 -15.19 21.27
N THR A 557 -8.77 -15.02 22.54
CA THR A 557 -8.29 -13.74 23.06
C THR A 557 -6.79 -13.56 22.79
N TYR A 558 -6.42 -12.40 22.26
CA TYR A 558 -5.04 -11.96 22.09
C TYR A 558 -4.82 -10.68 22.89
N GLU A 559 -3.86 -10.71 23.80
CA GLU A 559 -3.38 -9.49 24.47
C GLU A 559 -2.58 -8.69 23.44
N VAL A 560 -3.00 -7.45 23.19
CA VAL A 560 -2.43 -6.58 22.15
C VAL A 560 -1.72 -5.35 22.70
N GLY A 561 -1.86 -5.06 23.99
CA GLY A 561 -1.32 -3.85 24.63
C GLY A 561 -2.41 -2.90 25.11
N MET A 562 -2.04 -1.84 25.81
CA MET A 562 -2.99 -1.00 26.54
C MET A 562 -3.88 -0.15 25.64
N ASN A 563 -5.20 -0.26 25.86
CA ASN A 563 -6.26 0.54 25.26
C ASN A 563 -6.21 0.56 23.72
N PRO A 564 -6.46 -0.60 23.07
CA PRO A 564 -6.61 -0.68 21.62
C PRO A 564 -7.78 0.20 21.18
N SER A 565 -7.53 1.19 20.32
CA SER A 565 -8.53 2.21 19.95
C SER A 565 -8.99 2.15 18.49
N ALA A 566 -8.17 1.62 17.60
CA ALA A 566 -8.48 1.43 16.18
C ALA A 566 -7.78 0.15 15.70
N VAL A 567 -8.39 -0.52 14.71
CA VAL A 567 -7.88 -1.73 14.07
C VAL A 567 -7.96 -1.57 12.56
N VAL A 568 -6.91 -1.98 11.85
CA VAL A 568 -6.90 -2.14 10.39
C VAL A 568 -6.42 -3.54 10.03
N ALA A 569 -7.03 -4.11 9.00
CA ALA A 569 -6.73 -5.44 8.48
C ALA A 569 -6.07 -5.31 7.11
N ALA A 570 -4.92 -5.95 6.92
CA ALA A 570 -4.21 -6.00 5.65
C ALA A 570 -3.12 -7.07 5.68
N ASP A 571 -2.59 -7.48 4.52
CA ASP A 571 -1.40 -8.33 4.45
C ASP A 571 -0.13 -7.49 4.64
N PHE A 572 0.38 -7.40 5.88
CA PHE A 572 1.57 -6.61 6.20
C PHE A 572 2.88 -7.37 5.96
N ASN A 573 2.79 -8.67 5.63
CA ASN A 573 3.95 -9.55 5.49
C ASN A 573 4.05 -10.25 4.13
N ASN A 574 3.19 -9.87 3.19
CA ASN A 574 3.10 -10.36 1.81
C ASN A 574 3.02 -11.89 1.71
N ASP A 575 2.52 -12.59 2.73
CA ASP A 575 2.24 -14.04 2.69
C ASP A 575 0.82 -14.36 2.21
N SER A 576 0.14 -13.35 1.69
CA SER A 576 -1.24 -13.33 1.21
C SER A 576 -2.27 -13.51 2.32
N LYS A 577 -1.93 -13.53 3.61
CA LYS A 577 -2.91 -13.68 4.68
C LYS A 577 -3.13 -12.36 5.39
N ILE A 578 -4.34 -12.19 5.90
CA ILE A 578 -4.71 -10.97 6.58
C ILE A 578 -4.07 -10.93 7.96
N ASP A 579 -3.29 -9.88 8.19
CA ASP A 579 -2.74 -9.48 9.47
C ASP A 579 -3.59 -8.36 10.08
N LEU A 580 -3.35 -8.04 11.36
CA LEU A 580 -4.03 -6.93 12.06
C LEU A 580 -3.02 -5.94 12.62
N ALA A 581 -3.29 -4.65 12.48
CA ALA A 581 -2.55 -3.58 13.15
C ALA A 581 -3.49 -2.75 14.04
N LEU A 582 -3.08 -2.52 15.29
CA LEU A 582 -3.89 -1.85 16.30
C LEU A 582 -3.14 -0.68 16.95
N THR A 583 -3.83 0.45 17.13
CA THR A 583 -3.29 1.59 17.89
C THR A 583 -3.47 1.40 19.38
N LEU A 584 -2.38 1.56 20.14
CA LEU A 584 -2.37 1.41 21.60
C LEU A 584 -2.26 2.78 22.26
N SER A 585 -3.41 3.38 22.56
CA SER A 585 -3.51 4.79 22.94
C SER A 585 -2.70 5.13 24.21
N ASN A 586 -2.54 4.20 25.15
CA ASN A 586 -1.78 4.43 26.39
C ASN A 586 -0.33 3.91 26.35
N GLU A 587 0.12 3.28 25.26
CA GLU A 587 1.51 2.79 25.09
C GLU A 587 2.33 3.57 24.06
N SER A 588 1.69 4.40 23.24
CA SER A 588 2.38 5.12 22.14
C SER A 588 3.05 4.16 21.17
N SER A 589 2.30 3.12 20.81
CA SER A 589 2.73 2.07 19.89
C SER A 589 1.58 1.54 19.03
N ILE A 590 1.95 0.89 17.93
CA ILE A 590 1.11 0.01 17.15
C ILE A 590 1.46 -1.43 17.51
N SER A 591 0.45 -2.26 17.75
CA SER A 591 0.61 -3.70 17.84
C SER A 591 0.25 -4.34 16.51
N VAL A 592 1.13 -5.21 15.98
CA VAL A 592 0.86 -5.97 14.75
C VAL A 592 0.80 -7.46 15.07
N LEU A 593 -0.27 -8.10 14.61
CA LEU A 593 -0.58 -9.51 14.80
C LEU A 593 -0.57 -10.19 13.44
N TYR A 594 0.38 -11.10 13.22
CA TYR A 594 0.48 -11.82 11.94
C TYR A 594 -0.53 -12.96 11.88
N GLY A 595 -1.35 -12.99 10.84
CA GLY A 595 -2.29 -14.04 10.53
C GLY A 595 -1.57 -15.29 10.02
N TYR A 596 -1.83 -16.43 10.64
CA TYR A 596 -1.35 -17.71 10.10
C TYR A 596 -2.22 -18.28 8.99
N GLY A 597 -3.36 -17.63 8.68
CA GLY A 597 -4.28 -18.09 7.64
C GLY A 597 -4.99 -19.36 8.06
N ASN A 598 -5.15 -19.55 9.36
CA ASN A 598 -5.95 -20.58 10.00
C ASN A 598 -6.78 -19.97 11.15
N GLY A 599 -6.93 -18.64 11.13
CA GLY A 599 -7.68 -17.87 12.13
C GLY A 599 -6.90 -17.64 13.43
N SER A 600 -5.69 -18.19 13.53
CA SER A 600 -4.78 -17.85 14.61
C SER A 600 -3.83 -16.74 14.21
N PHE A 601 -3.54 -15.88 15.18
CA PHE A 601 -2.56 -14.82 15.04
C PHE A 601 -1.30 -15.13 15.86
N TRP A 602 -0.16 -14.59 15.45
CA TRP A 602 1.16 -14.93 16.00
C TRP A 602 1.23 -14.85 17.53
N ARG A 603 1.38 -16.01 18.20
CA ARG A 603 1.73 -16.15 19.63
C ARG A 603 3.07 -16.90 19.75
N PRO A 604 4.22 -16.25 19.95
CA PRO A 604 5.43 -16.98 20.27
C PRO A 604 5.32 -17.54 21.69
N VAL A 605 5.67 -18.82 21.82
CA VAL A 605 5.79 -19.51 23.09
C VAL A 605 6.92 -18.85 23.89
N LYS A 606 6.53 -17.88 24.74
CA LYS A 606 7.28 -17.08 25.73
C LYS A 606 7.55 -15.61 25.35
N PHE A 607 6.65 -14.77 25.86
CA PHE A 607 6.80 -13.40 26.38
C PHE A 607 6.49 -12.17 25.52
N GLU A 608 6.12 -12.27 24.24
CA GLU A 608 5.50 -11.12 23.53
C GLU A 608 4.38 -11.65 22.62
N THR A 609 3.11 -11.34 22.91
CA THR A 609 1.93 -11.87 22.18
C THR A 609 1.64 -11.16 20.86
N HIS A 610 2.42 -10.14 20.54
CA HIS A 610 2.31 -9.29 19.35
C HIS A 610 3.65 -8.55 19.18
N LYS A 611 3.93 -8.04 17.98
CA LYS A 611 5.08 -7.17 17.77
C LYS A 611 4.64 -5.72 17.90
N THR A 612 5.18 -5.01 18.89
CA THR A 612 4.93 -3.57 19.02
C THR A 612 5.93 -2.75 18.21
N PHE A 613 5.42 -1.69 17.59
CA PHE A 613 6.21 -0.68 16.92
C PHE A 613 5.88 0.67 17.55
N LYS A 614 6.91 1.41 17.94
CA LYS A 614 6.71 2.74 18.55
C LYS A 614 6.08 3.69 17.55
N CYS A 615 5.10 4.47 18.00
CA CYS A 615 4.54 5.62 17.28
C CYS A 615 4.62 6.88 18.17
N GLY A 616 3.81 7.89 17.87
CA GLY A 616 3.61 9.07 18.72
C GLY A 616 2.71 8.82 19.91
N ALA A 617 2.62 9.81 20.79
CA ALA A 617 1.83 9.74 22.01
C ALA A 617 0.32 9.76 21.73
N SER A 618 -0.42 8.88 22.42
CA SER A 618 -1.88 8.74 22.28
C SER A 618 -2.33 8.54 20.82
N PRO A 619 -1.87 7.47 20.14
CA PRO A 619 -2.37 7.14 18.81
C PRO A 619 -3.87 6.87 18.87
N ASN A 620 -4.64 7.48 17.99
CA ASN A 620 -6.11 7.42 18.03
C ASN A 620 -6.75 7.01 16.70
N PHE A 621 -6.00 7.05 15.60
CA PHE A 621 -6.47 6.71 14.27
C PHE A 621 -5.32 6.14 13.45
N VAL A 622 -5.60 5.16 12.59
CA VAL A 622 -4.62 4.54 11.71
C VAL A 622 -5.27 4.17 10.38
N ILE A 623 -4.51 4.32 9.29
CA ILE A 623 -4.85 3.79 7.97
C ILE A 623 -3.70 2.92 7.46
N SER A 624 -4.03 1.93 6.64
CA SER A 624 -3.07 1.13 5.86
C SER A 624 -3.08 1.57 4.40
N VAL A 625 -1.91 1.90 3.86
CA VAL A 625 -1.75 2.40 2.48
C VAL A 625 -0.34 2.10 1.99
N ASP A 626 -0.18 1.75 0.72
CA ASP A 626 1.12 1.69 0.05
C ASP A 626 1.57 3.10 -0.34
N LEU A 627 2.39 3.74 0.52
CA LEU A 627 2.78 5.15 0.33
C LEU A 627 3.88 5.33 -0.73
N ASN A 628 4.70 4.31 -0.91
CA ASN A 628 5.90 4.37 -1.75
C ASN A 628 5.75 3.58 -3.06
N ARG A 629 4.58 2.95 -3.28
CA ARG A 629 4.23 2.14 -4.45
C ARG A 629 5.09 0.89 -4.63
N ASP A 630 5.54 0.28 -3.54
CA ASP A 630 6.29 -0.98 -3.53
C ASP A 630 5.40 -2.22 -3.36
N GLN A 631 4.08 -2.05 -3.34
CA GLN A 631 3.06 -3.07 -3.11
C GLN A 631 3.10 -3.69 -1.71
N ILE A 632 3.77 -3.04 -0.76
CA ILE A 632 3.74 -3.40 0.66
C ILE A 632 2.89 -2.37 1.39
N MET A 633 2.00 -2.84 2.26
CA MET A 633 1.17 -1.95 3.06
C MET A 633 1.99 -1.26 4.14
N ASP A 634 1.96 0.08 4.15
CA ASP A 634 2.50 0.93 5.20
C ASP A 634 1.40 1.35 6.17
N LEU A 635 1.79 1.90 7.32
CA LEU A 635 0.85 2.44 8.31
C LEU A 635 1.07 3.93 8.53
N VAL A 636 -0.03 4.68 8.53
CA VAL A 636 -0.05 6.10 8.89
C VAL A 636 -0.91 6.30 10.12
N VAL A 637 -0.29 6.83 11.19
CA VAL A 637 -0.89 6.87 12.53
C VAL A 637 -1.03 8.32 12.99
N ALA A 638 -2.25 8.74 13.32
CA ALA A 638 -2.51 10.02 13.99
C ALA A 638 -2.21 9.90 15.48
N ASN A 639 -1.34 10.78 16.00
CA ASN A 639 -0.93 10.78 17.41
C ASN A 639 -1.45 12.06 18.09
N LEU A 640 -2.57 11.92 18.77
CA LEU A 640 -3.30 13.04 19.37
C LEU A 640 -2.44 13.78 20.40
N GLY A 641 -1.71 13.03 21.23
CA GLY A 641 -1.06 13.51 22.46
C GLY A 641 0.24 14.27 22.25
N ASP A 642 0.98 14.00 21.18
CA ASP A 642 2.22 14.74 20.83
C ASP A 642 2.10 15.58 19.55
N HIS A 643 0.91 15.64 18.94
CA HIS A 643 0.63 16.43 17.75
C HIS A 643 1.50 16.03 16.55
N THR A 644 1.69 14.73 16.37
CA THR A 644 2.46 14.17 15.25
C THR A 644 1.61 13.19 14.45
N ILE A 645 1.97 12.96 13.19
CA ILE A 645 1.68 11.68 12.54
C ILE A 645 2.94 10.82 12.54
N SER A 646 2.77 9.51 12.63
CA SER A 646 3.85 8.53 12.53
C SER A 646 3.62 7.69 11.29
N ILE A 647 4.64 7.57 10.45
CA ILE A 647 4.62 6.67 9.29
C ILE A 647 5.53 5.50 9.57
N LEU A 648 4.99 4.31 9.46
CA LEU A 648 5.71 3.05 9.62
C LEU A 648 5.70 2.36 8.26
N PHE A 649 6.83 2.42 7.57
CA PHE A 649 6.99 1.75 6.29
C PHE A 649 7.20 0.24 6.48
N GLY A 650 6.46 -0.57 5.73
CA GLY A 650 6.56 -2.01 5.74
C GLY A 650 7.86 -2.51 5.11
N TRP A 651 8.30 -3.69 5.55
CA TRP A 651 9.35 -4.46 4.87
C TRP A 651 8.79 -5.61 4.02
N GLY A 652 7.47 -5.80 4.01
CA GLY A 652 6.82 -6.93 3.33
C GLY A 652 7.12 -8.28 3.99
N ASN A 653 7.54 -8.27 5.25
CA ASN A 653 7.74 -9.47 6.07
C ASN A 653 7.12 -9.31 7.47
N GLY A 654 6.20 -8.35 7.61
CA GLY A 654 5.52 -8.00 8.85
C GLY A 654 6.33 -7.09 9.77
N ALA A 655 7.63 -6.90 9.53
CA ALA A 655 8.39 -5.88 10.22
C ALA A 655 8.13 -4.51 9.57
N PHE A 656 8.10 -3.48 10.41
CA PHE A 656 8.10 -2.10 9.98
C PHE A 656 9.46 -1.45 10.26
N ARG A 657 9.78 -0.42 9.48
CA ARG A 657 10.87 0.49 9.77
C ARG A 657 10.64 1.21 11.09
N ALA A 658 11.70 1.84 11.60
CA ALA A 658 11.53 2.81 12.66
C ALA A 658 10.57 3.90 12.17
N GLN A 659 9.62 4.26 13.03
CA GLN A 659 8.66 5.33 12.71
C GLN A 659 9.39 6.58 12.19
N VAL A 660 8.85 7.15 11.12
CA VAL A 660 9.17 8.51 10.71
C VAL A 660 8.07 9.39 11.25
N LYS A 661 8.41 10.26 12.20
CA LYS A 661 7.46 11.22 12.76
C LYS A 661 7.47 12.51 11.97
N TYR A 662 6.27 13.03 11.71
CA TYR A 662 6.06 14.34 11.15
C TYR A 662 5.26 15.19 12.14
N ASP A 663 5.84 16.34 12.51
CA ASP A 663 5.12 17.34 13.29
C ASP A 663 3.97 17.90 12.45
N VAL A 664 2.76 17.79 12.98
CA VAL A 664 1.55 18.37 12.42
C VAL A 664 1.04 19.46 13.36
N ASP A 665 0.01 20.21 12.94
CA ASP A 665 -0.67 21.10 13.89
C ASP A 665 -1.50 20.29 14.91
N ARG A 666 -2.14 20.99 15.85
CA ARG A 666 -2.62 20.41 17.11
C ARG A 666 -3.67 19.31 16.95
N GLU A 667 -3.51 18.27 17.76
CA GLU A 667 -4.45 17.16 17.99
C GLU A 667 -4.96 16.51 16.70
N PRO A 668 -4.08 15.90 15.89
CA PRO A 668 -4.50 15.16 14.70
C PRO A 668 -5.49 14.08 15.09
N SER A 669 -6.66 14.08 14.46
CA SER A 669 -7.75 13.17 14.80
C SER A 669 -8.18 12.26 13.65
N HIS A 670 -7.90 12.69 12.41
CA HIS A 670 -8.18 11.94 11.19
C HIS A 670 -6.99 12.10 10.24
N VAL A 671 -6.69 11.02 9.51
CA VAL A 671 -5.75 11.01 8.39
C VAL A 671 -6.42 10.37 7.19
N MET A 672 -6.12 10.88 6.00
CA MET A 672 -6.58 10.34 4.72
C MET A 672 -5.38 10.24 3.79
N SER A 673 -5.40 9.26 2.89
CA SER A 673 -4.41 9.10 1.84
C SER A 673 -5.05 9.27 0.47
N GLY A 674 -4.34 9.90 -0.45
CA GLY A 674 -4.77 10.11 -1.82
C GLY A 674 -3.67 10.81 -2.61
N ASP A 675 -3.80 10.87 -3.94
CA ASP A 675 -2.96 11.73 -4.76
C ASP A 675 -3.59 13.14 -4.77
N PHE A 676 -3.16 13.99 -3.82
CA PHE A 676 -3.80 15.28 -3.58
C PHE A 676 -3.19 16.39 -4.45
N ASN A 677 -2.00 16.22 -5.01
CA ASN A 677 -1.40 17.15 -5.96
C ASN A 677 -1.40 16.66 -7.42
N ASN A 678 -2.02 15.51 -7.69
CA ASN A 678 -2.09 14.87 -9.01
C ASN A 678 -0.71 14.58 -9.60
N ASP A 679 0.30 14.31 -8.77
CA ASP A 679 1.65 13.95 -9.19
C ASP A 679 1.85 12.44 -9.33
N ASN A 680 0.77 11.67 -9.18
CA ASN A 680 0.74 10.23 -9.18
C ASN A 680 1.64 9.65 -8.08
N LYS A 681 1.62 10.24 -6.89
CA LYS A 681 2.19 9.69 -5.65
C LYS A 681 1.16 9.79 -4.54
N MET A 682 1.36 8.98 -3.50
CA MET A 682 0.43 8.99 -2.37
C MET A 682 0.83 10.09 -1.39
N ASP A 683 -0.10 11.00 -1.15
CA ASP A 683 -0.01 12.08 -0.18
C ASP A 683 -0.83 11.76 1.07
N ILE A 684 -0.61 12.54 2.13
CA ILE A 684 -1.37 12.43 3.38
C ILE A 684 -2.01 13.76 3.75
N ALA A 685 -3.34 13.73 3.92
CA ALA A 685 -4.12 14.82 4.49
C ALA A 685 -4.38 14.56 5.98
N VAL A 686 -4.19 15.58 6.82
CA VAL A 686 -4.31 15.51 8.28
C VAL A 686 -5.25 16.60 8.77
N VAL A 687 -6.22 16.20 9.59
CA VAL A 687 -7.17 17.11 10.25
C VAL A 687 -7.04 17.01 11.76
N GLY A 688 -6.81 18.16 12.42
CA GLY A 688 -6.57 18.23 13.85
C GLY A 688 -7.64 19.02 14.61
N ARG A 689 -8.14 18.48 15.72
CA ARG A 689 -9.27 19.08 16.48
C ARG A 689 -8.99 20.50 16.96
N LEU A 690 -7.72 20.92 17.05
CA LEU A 690 -7.33 22.27 17.48
C LEU A 690 -6.41 22.97 16.47
N SER A 691 -6.28 22.48 15.23
CA SER A 691 -5.33 23.01 14.24
C SER A 691 -5.82 24.29 13.56
N HIS A 692 -7.13 24.51 13.47
CA HIS A 692 -7.75 25.55 12.61
C HIS A 692 -7.34 25.46 11.13
N ASN A 693 -6.90 24.29 10.69
CA ASN A 693 -6.52 24.03 9.30
C ASN A 693 -6.55 22.53 8.99
N MET A 694 -6.65 22.23 7.70
CA MET A 694 -6.29 20.95 7.14
C MET A 694 -4.86 21.03 6.59
N GLN A 695 -4.09 19.96 6.70
CA GLN A 695 -2.70 19.92 6.28
C GLN A 695 -2.53 18.81 5.26
N VAL A 696 -1.94 19.12 4.12
CA VAL A 696 -1.52 18.11 3.15
C VAL A 696 0.00 18.00 3.20
N LEU A 697 0.49 16.79 3.41
CA LEU A 697 1.89 16.47 3.36
C LEU A 697 2.13 15.66 2.09
N PHE A 698 2.87 16.26 1.15
CA PHE A 698 3.09 15.70 -0.18
C PHE A 698 4.14 14.61 -0.14
N GLY A 699 3.75 13.42 -0.58
CA GLY A 699 4.62 12.26 -0.73
C GLY A 699 5.57 12.46 -1.88
N ASP A 700 6.84 12.18 -1.66
CA ASP A 700 7.81 12.15 -2.74
C ASP A 700 7.90 10.78 -3.42
N GLY A 701 7.06 9.81 -3.05
CA GLY A 701 7.11 8.42 -3.55
C GLY A 701 8.28 7.60 -2.99
N ASN A 702 9.21 8.23 -2.27
CA ASN A 702 10.43 7.64 -1.75
C ASN A 702 10.45 7.64 -0.23
N MET A 703 9.30 7.29 0.37
CA MET A 703 9.14 7.17 1.82
C MET A 703 9.36 8.47 2.59
N THR A 704 9.33 9.63 1.92
CA THR A 704 9.37 10.91 2.60
C THR A 704 8.19 11.79 2.24
N LEU A 705 7.78 12.61 3.19
CA LEU A 705 6.85 13.71 2.96
C LEU A 705 7.66 14.99 2.83
N SER A 706 7.78 15.48 1.60
CA SER A 706 8.79 16.46 1.19
C SER A 706 8.35 17.91 1.41
N SER A 707 7.03 18.16 1.38
CA SER A 707 6.49 19.49 1.64
C SER A 707 5.10 19.43 2.29
N ARG A 708 4.87 20.34 3.24
CA ARG A 708 3.62 20.45 3.98
C ARG A 708 2.92 21.75 3.61
N LYS A 709 1.70 21.65 3.11
CA LYS A 709 0.82 22.79 2.85
C LYS A 709 -0.28 22.83 3.91
N ARG A 710 -0.61 24.04 4.35
CA ARG A 710 -1.70 24.30 5.30
C ARG A 710 -2.82 25.02 4.59
N TYR A 711 -4.01 24.47 4.73
CA TYR A 711 -5.25 25.00 4.22
C TYR A 711 -6.09 25.50 5.38
N GLY A 712 -6.17 26.82 5.52
CA GLY A 712 -6.87 27.45 6.64
C GLY A 712 -8.33 27.02 6.69
N THR A 713 -8.75 26.52 7.84
CA THR A 713 -10.15 26.26 8.17
C THR A 713 -10.56 27.16 9.34
N SER A 714 -11.62 26.80 10.06
CA SER A 714 -12.08 27.52 11.25
C SER A 714 -11.99 26.64 12.50
N SER A 715 -12.88 26.80 13.49
CA SER A 715 -12.70 26.19 14.80
C SER A 715 -13.12 24.73 14.86
N SER A 716 -12.20 23.89 15.34
CA SER A 716 -12.40 22.45 15.57
C SER A 716 -12.73 21.66 14.31
N PRO A 717 -11.83 21.60 13.31
CA PRO A 717 -12.03 20.73 12.17
C PRO A 717 -12.06 19.27 12.65
N GLY A 718 -12.97 18.48 12.11
CA GLY A 718 -13.41 17.18 12.62
C GLY A 718 -13.48 16.13 11.52
N PRO A 719 -14.63 15.46 11.32
CA PRO A 719 -14.80 14.49 10.24
C PRO A 719 -14.43 15.11 8.90
N ALA A 720 -13.71 14.33 8.10
CA ALA A 720 -13.32 14.70 6.76
C ALA A 720 -13.40 13.47 5.86
N ILE A 721 -13.73 13.73 4.60
CA ILE A 721 -13.83 12.71 3.55
C ILE A 721 -13.06 13.20 2.32
N ALA A 722 -12.53 12.26 1.56
CA ALA A 722 -11.83 12.51 0.31
C ALA A 722 -12.50 11.70 -0.81
N TYR A 723 -12.87 12.38 -1.89
CA TYR A 723 -13.52 11.80 -3.07
C TYR A 723 -13.39 12.78 -4.23
N ASP A 724 -13.64 12.35 -5.45
CA ASP A 724 -13.75 13.22 -6.63
C ASP A 724 -15.18 13.80 -6.69
N PHE A 725 -15.43 14.91 -5.98
CA PHE A 725 -16.79 15.45 -5.82
C PHE A 725 -17.29 16.10 -7.10
N ASN A 726 -16.40 16.76 -7.85
CA ASN A 726 -16.74 17.39 -9.12
C ASN A 726 -16.62 16.46 -10.35
N LYS A 727 -16.21 15.20 -10.14
CA LYS A 727 -16.03 14.16 -11.18
C LYS A 727 -15.01 14.56 -12.25
N ASP A 728 -13.96 15.30 -11.88
CA ASP A 728 -12.90 15.72 -12.79
C ASP A 728 -11.69 14.75 -12.84
N GLY A 729 -11.78 13.65 -12.09
CA GLY A 729 -10.78 12.60 -11.98
C GLY A 729 -9.74 12.84 -10.89
N LYS A 730 -9.86 13.92 -10.10
CA LYS A 730 -8.88 14.28 -9.06
C LYS A 730 -9.51 14.17 -7.68
N THR A 731 -8.66 13.97 -6.67
CA THR A 731 -9.13 13.78 -5.31
C THR A 731 -9.38 15.13 -4.64
N ASP A 732 -10.64 15.41 -4.32
CA ASP A 732 -11.08 16.54 -3.51
C ASP A 732 -11.17 16.17 -2.02
N ILE A 733 -11.30 17.17 -1.14
CA ILE A 733 -11.43 16.97 0.31
C ILE A 733 -12.55 17.84 0.89
N ALA A 734 -13.43 17.24 1.70
CA ALA A 734 -14.43 17.97 2.48
C ALA A 734 -14.10 17.86 3.98
N VAL A 735 -14.11 18.98 4.71
CA VAL A 735 -13.74 19.06 6.14
C VAL A 735 -14.79 19.83 6.93
N LEU A 736 -15.42 19.14 7.89
CA LEU A 736 -16.38 19.76 8.82
C LEU A 736 -15.67 20.48 9.96
N ASN A 737 -16.14 21.67 10.34
CA ASN A 737 -15.63 22.41 11.49
C ASN A 737 -16.72 22.54 12.57
N LYS A 738 -16.53 21.79 13.66
CA LYS A 738 -17.58 21.56 14.67
C LYS A 738 -18.04 22.83 15.37
N LEU A 739 -17.11 23.68 15.80
CA LEU A 739 -17.44 24.84 16.64
C LEU A 739 -17.85 26.08 15.85
N SER A 740 -17.46 26.14 14.58
CA SER A 740 -17.78 27.27 13.70
C SER A 740 -18.97 27.00 12.78
N SER A 741 -19.44 25.76 12.69
CA SER A 741 -20.55 25.38 11.81
C SER A 741 -20.29 25.72 10.34
N VAL A 742 -19.10 25.33 9.87
CA VAL A 742 -18.69 25.55 8.48
C VAL A 742 -18.11 24.27 7.91
N LEU A 743 -18.62 23.89 6.74
CA LEU A 743 -18.05 22.89 5.86
C LEU A 743 -17.06 23.58 4.91
N TYR A 744 -15.84 23.08 4.84
CA TYR A 744 -14.85 23.49 3.85
C TYR A 744 -14.73 22.42 2.78
N ILE A 745 -14.74 22.82 1.52
CA ILE A 745 -14.63 21.92 0.37
C ILE A 745 -13.44 22.39 -0.45
N PHE A 746 -12.44 21.52 -0.53
CA PHE A 746 -11.16 21.74 -1.18
C PHE A 746 -11.19 20.98 -2.50
N LEU A 747 -11.53 21.68 -3.59
CA LEU A 747 -11.54 21.13 -4.93
C LEU A 747 -10.16 21.18 -5.54
N ASN A 748 -9.71 20.06 -6.10
CA ASN A 748 -8.39 19.90 -6.65
C ASN A 748 -8.27 20.63 -7.99
N GLU A 749 -7.53 21.73 -8.01
CA GLU A 749 -7.33 22.56 -9.21
C GLU A 749 -6.05 22.20 -9.98
N CYS A 750 -5.37 21.11 -9.62
CA CYS A 750 -4.18 20.64 -10.34
C CYS A 750 -4.51 20.26 -11.78
N SER A 751 -3.60 20.53 -12.71
CA SER A 751 -3.76 20.24 -14.14
C SER A 751 -3.31 18.84 -14.52
#